data_AF-A0A7S1ABL7-F1
#
_entry.id   AF-A0A7S1ABL7-F1
#
_cell.length_a   1.000
_cell.length_b   1.000
_cell.length_c   1.000
_cell.angle_alpha   90.00
_cell.angle_beta   90.00
_cell.angle_gamma   90.00
#
_symmetry.space_group_name_H-M   'P 1'
#
loop_
_entity.id
_entity.type
_entity.pdbx_description
1 polymer ?
#
loop_
_entity_poly.entity_id
_entity_poly.type
_entity_poly.pdbx_seq_one_letter_code
_entity_poly.pdbx_strand_id
1 'polypeptide(L)'
;MGRLRDREEECRDLKRGTIIGDSVLTSILHDKNACVPWPHVRLMVRGTGFAGKTSTINAMAGKTFEPTVSTVGAKVLDLEMCTNNMVFGGGSGPLQESHMVEENSICQPAVAAYTASRLSGDYAEKPSMLDSARQQPQATSAAAVVTGSDSGPASTPVPLTNDLDEQTWVFDSTREAGVISKPGPSMIEQYRSRERQQNLMLRVQDTGGQPIFSQVIDLLSCPGGSVYMVVFSLKEMRVSRDLSTDQIVWHIEAIHAFASSAPLILVGTHRDALNKKQLTECSGQMEDALGKRCGAKVSGLVRTSVGSCFFAIENTHGFQGDDSIKQLVQAVGSSAKKIPSVKKTVPLKWLRLYEELLLSKKRCVGLQHVRVIAMKCGMPHEGHTIDMELHEMLKFFHSLNVVLWFDTPSLRNLVILDVQWVIDACSCFIRVFNLPDHQEGFKKLDEIAKREVPEAFQALKNSSIVQTELLDVFWARDEFKSHRESLLSLLTNFGLFVPVLVSPDDNETEYKYFVPALMQDLPSELDDKRTRLRLHFTMKEQCEAPERSNKEERSREVVYPENTLRDGFFPLGAFHGLCAGLIGSCPGRHELHRNSASVWFDNDCVTLTFRPKSSKSCVMVDFGESCKEGLGALVVDRLRVILAQNLKSIYENLQCKMLARYPDCGTKWVDIDALPQDAKRTLSKHELDELNMLQKKLVDWYTSSCTFSFIRAQELRESSTATFPRLLTLQQMKIKFPGWLKEENIQMDKACRGGYKERILAVSHRWEDPDDCDPKGVQLDALREFLRNNLYITLVFFDFMCMYQGSNKTPGQKATFGVQLPNINLLYLGASVLIMLDSEYTFRFWTQFEAWLSMQHATEGGLVSVSEEDRRYSIVCINRTPDSKKEELVKLWSNCDANKARDILMGERVKVTNQSDKEVQVHKIASLDWRVKCVVSGHQGAGGTLGNT
;
A
#
# COMPACT_ATOMS: atom_id res chain seq x y z
N MET A 1 51.20 47.56 -35.41
CA MET A 1 49.79 47.59 -35.87
C MET A 1 49.13 46.20 -35.93
N GLY A 2 49.85 45.11 -36.20
CA GLY A 2 49.31 43.73 -36.08
C GLY A 2 49.12 43.26 -34.63
N ARG A 3 50.12 43.47 -33.75
CA ARG A 3 50.05 43.10 -32.32
C ARG A 3 49.07 43.90 -31.43
N LEU A 4 48.40 44.91 -31.99
CA LEU A 4 47.30 45.63 -31.32
C LEU A 4 45.94 45.04 -31.70
N ARG A 5 45.81 44.43 -32.89
CA ARG A 5 44.63 43.64 -33.27
C ARG A 5 44.55 42.32 -32.51
N ASP A 6 45.69 41.69 -32.23
CA ASP A 6 45.72 40.47 -31.41
C ASP A 6 45.30 40.75 -29.96
N ARG A 7 45.58 41.94 -29.41
CA ARG A 7 45.10 42.36 -28.09
C ARG A 7 43.62 42.76 -28.07
N GLU A 8 43.07 43.26 -29.18
CA GLU A 8 41.62 43.47 -29.35
C GLU A 8 40.88 42.14 -29.60
N GLU A 9 41.56 41.11 -30.08
CA GLU A 9 41.05 39.76 -30.22
C GLU A 9 41.14 38.96 -28.89
N GLU A 10 42.17 39.21 -28.08
CA GLU A 10 42.26 38.75 -26.68
C GLU A 10 41.19 39.40 -25.78
N CYS A 11 40.81 40.65 -26.08
CA CYS A 11 39.66 41.32 -25.45
C CYS A 11 38.29 40.83 -26.00
N ARG A 12 38.25 40.21 -27.19
CA ARG A 12 37.07 39.46 -27.68
C ARG A 12 36.92 38.11 -26.98
N ASP A 13 38.02 37.54 -26.49
CA ASP A 13 37.99 36.30 -25.70
C ASP A 13 37.50 36.52 -24.26
N LEU A 14 37.55 37.74 -23.74
CA LEU A 14 36.87 38.14 -22.49
C LEU A 14 35.33 38.19 -22.60
N LYS A 15 34.77 38.18 -23.82
CA LYS A 15 33.33 37.93 -24.07
C LYS A 15 33.01 36.44 -24.29
N ARG A 16 34.00 35.54 -24.38
CA ARG A 16 33.77 34.09 -24.57
C ARG A 16 33.21 33.39 -23.33
N GLY A 17 33.43 33.90 -22.11
CA GLY A 17 32.85 33.30 -20.90
C GLY A 17 31.30 33.30 -20.90
N THR A 18 30.70 34.43 -21.28
CA THR A 18 29.24 34.60 -21.36
C THR A 18 28.64 33.86 -22.57
N ILE A 19 29.31 33.90 -23.74
CA ILE A 19 28.83 33.24 -24.96
C ILE A 19 28.91 31.71 -24.87
N ILE A 20 29.98 31.17 -24.26
CA ILE A 20 30.11 29.73 -24.00
C ILE A 20 29.07 29.28 -22.94
N GLY A 21 28.87 30.09 -21.89
CA GLY A 21 27.83 29.85 -20.88
C GLY A 21 26.42 29.80 -21.45
N ASP A 22 26.05 30.75 -22.31
CA ASP A 22 24.73 30.80 -22.96
C ASP A 22 24.53 29.68 -23.99
N SER A 23 25.57 29.31 -24.75
CA SER A 23 25.53 28.19 -25.68
C SER A 23 25.36 26.85 -24.97
N VAL A 24 26.08 26.63 -23.86
CA VAL A 24 25.98 25.41 -23.06
C VAL A 24 24.65 25.35 -22.31
N LEU A 25 24.20 26.46 -21.74
CA LEU A 25 22.86 26.57 -21.12
C LEU A 25 21.77 26.25 -22.14
N THR A 26 21.82 26.85 -23.34
CA THR A 26 20.84 26.60 -24.40
C THR A 26 20.87 25.13 -24.85
N SER A 27 22.07 24.53 -24.98
CA SER A 27 22.19 23.09 -25.27
C SER A 27 21.58 22.21 -24.17
N ILE A 28 21.70 22.57 -22.90
CA ILE A 28 21.15 21.81 -21.76
C ILE A 28 19.63 21.93 -21.72
N LEU A 29 19.09 23.13 -21.98
CA LEU A 29 17.65 23.37 -22.01
C LEU A 29 16.96 22.65 -23.18
N HIS A 30 17.69 22.39 -24.27
CA HIS A 30 17.23 21.62 -25.42
C HIS A 30 17.60 20.12 -25.37
N ASP A 31 18.45 19.72 -24.43
CA ASP A 31 18.82 18.32 -24.21
C ASP A 31 17.62 17.56 -23.62
N LYS A 32 17.02 16.70 -24.44
CA LYS A 32 15.84 15.93 -24.07
C LYS A 32 16.09 14.98 -22.90
N ASN A 33 17.34 14.66 -22.58
CA ASN A 33 17.74 13.72 -21.53
C ASN A 33 18.52 14.40 -20.39
N ALA A 34 18.50 15.74 -20.30
CA ALA A 34 19.16 16.47 -19.23
C ALA A 34 18.69 15.99 -17.85
N CYS A 35 19.64 15.67 -16.98
CA CYS A 35 19.37 15.21 -15.62
C CYS A 35 20.12 16.08 -14.61
N VAL A 36 19.44 16.50 -13.54
CA VAL A 36 19.99 17.40 -12.52
C VAL A 36 19.96 16.73 -11.14
N PRO A 37 20.87 17.09 -10.21
CA PRO A 37 20.84 16.56 -8.84
C PRO A 37 19.55 16.96 -8.10
N TRP A 38 18.98 16.04 -7.33
CA TRP A 38 17.85 16.35 -6.46
C TRP A 38 18.31 17.07 -5.17
N PRO A 39 17.83 18.29 -4.87
CA PRO A 39 18.37 19.10 -3.77
C PRO A 39 17.69 18.90 -2.41
N HIS A 40 16.54 18.23 -2.36
CA HIS A 40 15.71 18.17 -1.15
C HIS A 40 15.92 16.88 -0.35
N VAL A 41 16.07 17.03 0.96
CA VAL A 41 16.05 15.93 1.93
C VAL A 41 15.04 16.25 3.02
N ARG A 42 14.31 15.24 3.46
CA ARG A 42 13.40 15.40 4.59
C ARG A 42 14.14 15.16 5.91
N LEU A 43 13.84 15.97 6.92
CA LEU A 43 14.18 15.70 8.31
C LEU A 43 12.89 15.50 9.10
N MET A 44 12.60 14.26 9.49
CA MET A 44 11.39 13.94 10.25
C MET A 44 11.70 13.87 11.74
N VAL A 45 11.10 14.77 12.51
CA VAL A 45 11.34 14.91 13.95
C VAL A 45 10.20 14.25 14.72
N ARG A 46 10.50 13.14 15.41
CA ARG A 46 9.58 12.37 16.26
C ARG A 46 10.00 12.43 17.73
N GLY A 47 9.09 12.07 18.63
CA GLY A 47 9.32 12.06 20.07
C GLY A 47 8.06 12.37 20.85
N THR A 48 8.05 12.06 22.15
CA THR A 48 6.91 12.25 23.04
C THR A 48 6.51 13.72 23.16
N GLY A 49 5.26 13.96 23.59
CA GLY A 49 4.79 15.32 23.90
C GLY A 49 5.75 16.01 24.87
N PHE A 50 6.02 17.30 24.65
CA PHE A 50 6.92 18.11 25.48
C PHE A 50 8.40 17.68 25.56
N ALA A 51 8.86 16.70 24.77
CA ALA A 51 10.28 16.32 24.71
C ALA A 51 11.24 17.41 24.22
N GLY A 52 10.73 18.55 23.72
CA GLY A 52 11.54 19.65 23.19
C GLY A 52 11.81 19.58 21.68
N LYS A 53 10.93 18.98 20.89
CA LYS A 53 11.08 18.85 19.42
C LYS A 53 11.16 20.21 18.71
N THR A 54 10.12 21.02 18.85
CA THR A 54 10.05 22.37 18.26
C THR A 54 11.18 23.27 18.74
N SER A 55 11.51 23.23 20.03
CA SER A 55 12.64 23.99 20.57
C SER A 55 13.99 23.50 20.04
N THR A 56 14.17 22.21 19.77
CA THR A 56 15.37 21.67 19.11
C THR A 56 15.48 22.17 17.68
N ILE A 57 14.39 22.19 16.92
CA ILE A 57 14.35 22.73 15.55
C ILE A 57 14.70 24.22 15.55
N ASN A 58 14.08 25.00 16.44
CA ASN A 58 14.36 26.42 16.60
C ASN A 58 15.82 26.67 16.99
N ALA A 59 16.38 25.87 17.90
CA ALA A 59 17.76 25.99 18.31
C ALA A 59 18.73 25.65 17.17
N MET A 60 18.46 24.63 16.34
CA MET A 60 19.27 24.35 15.13
C MET A 60 19.17 25.48 14.08
N ALA A 61 18.05 26.19 14.02
CA ALA A 61 17.86 27.38 13.19
C ALA A 61 18.48 28.66 13.80
N GLY A 62 19.06 28.58 15.00
CA GLY A 62 19.67 29.73 15.68
C GLY A 62 18.67 30.73 16.25
N LYS A 63 17.39 30.38 16.32
CA LYS A 63 16.36 31.24 16.95
C LYS A 63 16.58 31.33 18.46
N THR A 64 16.13 32.42 19.06
CA THR A 64 16.12 32.59 20.52
C THR A 64 15.20 31.55 21.17
N PHE A 65 15.62 31.06 22.34
CA PHE A 65 14.81 30.09 23.07
C PHE A 65 13.53 30.74 23.60
N GLU A 66 12.40 30.18 23.20
CA GLU A 66 11.09 30.50 23.76
C GLU A 66 10.41 29.20 24.20
N PRO A 67 9.65 29.20 25.30
CA PRO A 67 8.81 28.07 25.67
C PRO A 67 7.83 27.75 24.54
N THR A 68 7.91 26.54 23.98
CA THR A 68 7.03 26.09 22.90
C THR A 68 5.91 25.20 23.42
N VAL A 69 4.70 25.41 22.92
CA VAL A 69 3.57 24.47 23.11
C VAL A 69 3.80 23.17 22.31
N SER A 70 3.07 22.11 22.66
CA SER A 70 3.19 20.84 21.94
C SER A 70 2.49 20.92 20.57
N THR A 71 3.22 20.58 19.50
CA THR A 71 2.69 20.49 18.13
C THR A 71 1.47 19.57 18.06
N VAL A 72 0.44 20.01 17.33
CA VAL A 72 -0.79 19.25 17.04
C VAL A 72 -0.64 18.64 15.64
N GLY A 73 -0.85 17.33 15.49
CA GLY A 73 -0.71 16.67 14.19
C GLY A 73 0.75 16.62 13.73
N ALA A 74 1.12 17.50 12.81
CA ALA A 74 2.49 17.81 12.46
C ALA A 74 2.53 19.20 11.78
N LYS A 75 3.72 19.79 11.72
CA LYS A 75 4.01 21.05 11.01
C LYS A 75 5.21 20.86 10.08
N VAL A 76 5.09 21.32 8.84
CA VAL A 76 6.19 21.28 7.86
C VAL A 76 6.87 22.64 7.77
N LEU A 77 8.19 22.64 7.69
CA LEU A 77 9.06 23.81 7.55
C LEU A 77 10.11 23.51 6.48
N ASP A 78 10.31 24.41 5.51
CA ASP A 78 11.40 24.30 4.54
C ASP A 78 12.58 25.17 5.00
N LEU A 79 13.72 24.53 5.29
CA LEU A 79 14.94 25.14 5.79
C LEU A 79 16.11 24.91 4.83
N GLU A 80 16.85 25.96 4.49
CA GLU A 80 18.11 25.84 3.74
C GLU A 80 19.27 25.62 4.71
N MET A 81 20.09 24.58 4.46
CA MET A 81 21.27 24.29 5.27
C MET A 81 22.52 24.89 4.63
N CYS A 82 22.98 26.01 5.18
CA CYS A 82 24.16 26.72 4.70
C CYS A 82 25.46 26.01 5.13
N THR A 83 26.29 25.63 4.16
CA THR A 83 27.53 24.85 4.40
C THR A 83 28.80 25.69 4.58
N ASN A 84 28.76 26.98 4.22
CA ASN A 84 29.93 27.87 4.31
C ASN A 84 30.05 28.50 5.70
N ASN A 85 31.13 28.14 6.41
CA ASN A 85 31.60 28.61 7.72
C ASN A 85 30.52 28.73 8.82
N MET A 86 30.56 27.81 9.79
CA MET A 86 29.79 27.83 11.06
C MET A 86 30.12 29.01 12.00
N VAL A 87 30.55 30.16 11.46
CA VAL A 87 30.77 31.42 12.15
C VAL A 87 29.67 32.38 11.68
N PHE A 88 28.48 32.26 12.25
CA PHE A 88 27.37 33.16 11.97
C PHE A 88 27.45 34.37 12.91
N GLY A 89 27.51 35.58 12.34
CA GLY A 89 27.38 36.83 13.08
C GLY A 89 25.91 37.25 13.21
N GLY A 90 25.51 37.67 14.41
CA GLY A 90 24.20 38.30 14.66
C GLY A 90 22.99 37.36 14.52
N GLY A 91 22.67 36.60 15.58
CA GLY A 91 21.37 35.94 15.76
C GLY A 91 20.91 34.92 14.70
N SER A 92 21.73 34.62 13.69
CA SER A 92 21.41 33.68 12.61
C SER A 92 22.07 32.31 12.86
N GLY A 93 21.34 31.23 12.58
CA GLY A 93 21.84 29.86 12.64
C GLY A 93 22.13 29.25 11.26
N PRO A 94 22.66 28.03 11.21
CA PRO A 94 23.01 27.32 9.97
C PRO A 94 21.80 26.85 9.16
N LEU A 95 20.62 26.75 9.79
CA LEU A 95 19.37 26.47 9.12
C LEU A 95 18.59 27.78 8.98
N GLN A 96 18.47 28.28 7.75
CA GLN A 96 17.72 29.49 7.46
C GLN A 96 16.33 29.11 6.93
N GLU A 97 15.29 29.78 7.41
CA GLU A 97 13.96 29.62 6.79
C GLU A 97 14.04 30.13 5.35
N SER A 98 13.82 29.24 4.40
CA SER A 98 13.74 29.66 3.00
C SER A 98 12.37 30.29 2.79
N HIS A 99 12.32 31.60 2.56
CA HIS A 99 11.14 32.26 2.01
C HIS A 99 10.99 31.87 0.53
N MET A 100 10.65 30.60 0.27
CA MET A 100 10.30 30.08 -1.06
C MET A 100 9.08 30.81 -1.68
N VAL A 101 8.43 31.71 -0.94
CA VAL A 101 7.17 32.36 -1.30
C VAL A 101 7.34 33.49 -2.32
N GLU A 102 8.55 34.06 -2.51
CA GLU A 102 8.74 35.19 -3.43
C GLU A 102 9.54 34.86 -4.71
N GLU A 103 10.43 33.86 -4.73
CA GLU A 103 11.33 33.61 -5.89
C GLU A 103 11.25 32.22 -6.58
N ASN A 104 10.24 31.39 -6.29
CA ASN A 104 9.84 30.15 -7.01
C ASN A 104 10.70 29.68 -8.21
N SER A 105 11.95 29.26 -8.00
CA SER A 105 12.61 28.44 -9.01
C SER A 105 13.55 27.40 -8.39
N ILE A 106 13.08 26.15 -8.38
CA ILE A 106 13.91 24.98 -8.05
C ILE A 106 14.70 24.59 -9.31
N CYS A 107 14.16 24.87 -10.49
CA CYS A 107 14.81 24.62 -11.77
C CYS A 107 16.03 25.51 -11.99
N GLN A 108 15.97 26.82 -11.73
CA GLN A 108 17.08 27.75 -12.00
C GLN A 108 18.38 27.37 -11.29
N PRO A 109 18.42 27.17 -9.96
CA PRO A 109 19.65 26.78 -9.27
C PRO A 109 20.16 25.41 -9.71
N ALA A 110 19.26 24.44 -9.96
CA ALA A 110 19.62 23.11 -10.42
C ALA A 110 20.25 23.13 -11.82
N VAL A 111 19.65 23.90 -12.74
CA VAL A 111 20.17 24.11 -14.10
C VAL A 111 21.47 24.91 -14.07
N ALA A 112 21.58 25.95 -13.24
CA ALA A 112 22.81 26.74 -13.09
C ALA A 112 23.98 25.89 -12.58
N ALA A 113 23.75 25.10 -11.52
CA ALA A 113 24.75 24.19 -10.97
C ALA A 113 25.16 23.11 -11.99
N TYR A 114 24.20 22.53 -12.71
CA TYR A 114 24.47 21.57 -13.77
C TYR A 114 25.28 22.19 -14.92
N THR A 115 24.91 23.39 -15.37
CA THR A 115 25.62 24.16 -16.41
C THR A 115 27.06 24.47 -15.98
N ALA A 116 27.25 24.95 -14.75
CA ALA A 116 28.57 25.21 -14.18
C ALA A 116 29.45 23.95 -14.12
N SER A 117 28.87 22.79 -13.73
CA SER A 117 29.62 21.52 -13.67
C SER A 117 30.10 21.04 -15.05
N ARG A 118 29.29 21.22 -16.10
CA ARG A 118 29.68 20.94 -17.49
C ARG A 118 30.76 21.90 -17.99
N LEU A 119 30.68 23.18 -17.65
CA LEU A 119 31.67 24.20 -18.03
C LEU A 119 33.04 24.01 -17.34
N SER A 120 33.05 23.40 -16.15
CA SER A 120 34.27 23.12 -15.39
C SER A 120 34.91 21.76 -15.73
N GLY A 121 34.24 20.90 -16.50
CA GLY A 121 34.74 19.55 -16.81
C GLY A 121 34.62 18.54 -15.65
N ASP A 122 33.99 18.93 -14.53
CA ASP A 122 33.81 18.11 -13.32
C ASP A 122 32.58 17.17 -13.41
N TYR A 123 31.96 17.06 -14.59
CA TYR A 123 30.74 16.28 -14.79
C TYR A 123 31.05 14.78 -14.93
N ALA A 124 30.74 14.00 -13.90
CA ALA A 124 30.63 12.54 -14.00
C ALA A 124 29.20 12.16 -14.41
N GLU A 125 29.03 11.34 -15.45
CA GLU A 125 27.74 10.72 -15.78
C GLU A 125 27.25 9.90 -14.59
N LYS A 126 26.21 10.40 -13.92
CA LYS A 126 25.51 9.69 -12.85
C LYS A 126 24.32 8.96 -13.45
N PRO A 127 23.98 7.75 -12.95
CA PRO A 127 22.82 7.03 -13.45
C PRO A 127 21.56 7.87 -13.27
N SER A 128 20.83 8.08 -14.37
CA SER A 128 19.52 8.71 -14.31
C SER A 128 18.51 7.76 -13.66
N MET A 129 17.54 8.33 -12.93
CA MET A 129 16.38 7.57 -12.48
C MET A 129 15.62 6.93 -13.66
N LEU A 130 15.63 7.57 -14.83
CA LEU A 130 15.02 7.02 -16.05
C LEU A 130 15.79 5.78 -16.57
N ASP A 131 17.11 5.72 -16.40
CA ASP A 131 17.93 4.56 -16.80
C ASP A 131 17.78 3.36 -15.85
N SER A 132 17.50 3.62 -14.57
CA SER A 132 17.15 2.56 -13.61
C SER A 132 15.80 1.92 -13.96
N ALA A 133 14.86 2.68 -14.53
CA ALA A 133 13.61 2.16 -15.06
C ALA A 133 13.80 1.33 -16.34
N ARG A 134 14.87 1.56 -17.11
CA ARG A 134 15.23 0.75 -18.30
C ARG A 134 15.76 -0.66 -17.96
N GLN A 135 16.30 -0.87 -16.76
CA GLN A 135 16.95 -2.12 -16.33
C GLN A 135 16.06 -3.07 -15.51
N GLN A 136 14.83 -2.67 -15.18
CA GLN A 136 13.82 -3.66 -14.76
C GLN A 136 13.41 -4.50 -15.98
N PRO A 137 13.24 -5.83 -15.86
CA PRO A 137 12.86 -6.68 -16.98
C PRO A 137 11.59 -6.12 -17.63
N GLN A 138 11.73 -5.70 -18.89
CA GLN A 138 10.65 -5.17 -19.69
C GLN A 138 9.50 -6.19 -19.73
N ALA A 139 8.36 -5.81 -19.16
CA ALA A 139 7.09 -6.28 -19.69
C ALA A 139 6.95 -5.64 -21.09
N THR A 140 7.52 -6.29 -22.10
CA THR A 140 7.50 -5.81 -23.48
C THR A 140 6.05 -5.73 -23.97
N SER A 141 5.50 -4.52 -24.07
CA SER A 141 4.42 -4.23 -25.02
C SER A 141 5.07 -4.14 -26.40
N ALA A 142 4.96 -5.22 -27.17
CA ALA A 142 5.42 -5.22 -28.55
C ALA A 142 4.54 -4.24 -29.34
N ALA A 143 5.17 -3.18 -29.85
CA ALA A 143 4.58 -2.25 -30.80
C ALA A 143 4.12 -3.02 -32.06
N ALA A 144 2.82 -2.95 -32.36
CA ALA A 144 2.30 -3.40 -33.64
C ALA A 144 2.75 -2.43 -34.74
N VAL A 145 3.66 -2.90 -35.58
CA VAL A 145 4.01 -2.28 -36.86
C VAL A 145 2.78 -2.37 -37.77
N VAL A 146 2.13 -1.23 -38.03
CA VAL A 146 1.12 -1.10 -39.07
C VAL A 146 1.80 -0.54 -40.32
N THR A 147 2.15 -1.43 -41.25
CA THR A 147 2.37 -1.07 -42.65
C THR A 147 1.02 -0.75 -43.28
N GLY A 148 0.93 0.40 -43.93
CA GLY A 148 -0.33 1.05 -44.26
C GLY A 148 -1.09 0.58 -45.51
N SER A 149 -1.98 1.50 -45.92
CA SER A 149 -2.89 1.57 -47.07
C SER A 149 -4.28 0.95 -46.88
N ASP A 150 -5.26 1.77 -46.50
CA ASP A 150 -6.37 2.08 -47.41
C ASP A 150 -7.24 3.25 -46.93
N SER A 151 -7.68 4.04 -47.92
CA SER A 151 -8.46 5.28 -47.84
C SER A 151 -9.98 5.01 -47.87
N GLY A 152 -10.77 5.68 -47.02
CA GLY A 152 -12.23 5.72 -47.13
C GLY A 152 -12.89 6.49 -45.96
N PRO A 153 -14.01 7.21 -46.17
CA PRO A 153 -14.25 8.51 -45.54
C PRO A 153 -14.90 8.45 -44.16
N ALA A 154 -14.58 9.48 -43.37
CA ALA A 154 -15.14 9.76 -42.06
C ALA A 154 -16.66 9.99 -42.12
N SER A 155 -17.40 9.17 -41.37
CA SER A 155 -18.76 9.49 -40.92
C SER A 155 -18.70 9.96 -39.46
N THR A 156 -19.05 11.22 -39.26
CA THR A 156 -19.21 11.95 -38.01
C THR A 156 -20.00 11.19 -36.93
N PRO A 157 -19.50 11.07 -35.69
CA PRO A 157 -20.29 10.66 -34.55
C PRO A 157 -21.16 11.80 -34.02
N VAL A 158 -22.43 11.50 -33.78
CA VAL A 158 -23.42 12.33 -33.08
C VAL A 158 -23.00 12.48 -31.60
N PRO A 159 -23.04 13.68 -31.00
CA PRO A 159 -22.65 13.88 -29.60
C PRO A 159 -23.74 13.40 -28.65
N LEU A 160 -23.37 12.52 -27.71
CA LEU A 160 -24.12 12.26 -26.49
C LEU A 160 -23.63 13.25 -25.42
N THR A 161 -24.55 14.08 -24.96
CA THR A 161 -24.39 15.13 -23.96
C THR A 161 -24.02 14.54 -22.59
N ASN A 162 -22.82 14.84 -22.10
CA ASN A 162 -22.46 14.77 -20.69
C ASN A 162 -22.76 16.13 -20.06
N ASP A 163 -23.88 16.23 -19.34
CA ASP A 163 -24.09 17.31 -18.37
C ASP A 163 -23.33 16.94 -17.08
N LEU A 164 -22.04 17.26 -17.06
CA LEU A 164 -21.28 17.50 -15.84
C LEU A 164 -20.74 18.92 -15.97
N ASP A 165 -21.24 19.80 -15.10
CA ASP A 165 -20.96 21.23 -15.07
C ASP A 165 -19.50 21.57 -15.38
N GLU A 166 -19.25 22.03 -16.61
CA GLU A 166 -18.11 22.87 -16.95
C GLU A 166 -18.27 24.20 -16.21
N GLN A 167 -17.93 24.24 -14.92
CA GLN A 167 -17.65 25.51 -14.28
C GLN A 167 -16.40 26.11 -14.95
N THR A 168 -16.64 27.22 -15.63
CA THR A 168 -15.71 28.06 -16.37
C THR A 168 -14.52 28.44 -15.49
N TRP A 169 -13.41 27.74 -15.68
CA TRP A 169 -12.12 28.14 -15.13
C TRP A 169 -11.61 29.35 -15.90
N VAL A 170 -11.60 30.51 -15.25
CA VAL A 170 -10.91 31.70 -15.77
C VAL A 170 -9.42 31.40 -15.75
N PHE A 171 -8.92 30.99 -16.91
CA PHE A 171 -7.51 30.80 -17.19
C PHE A 171 -6.83 32.18 -17.17
N ASP A 172 -5.84 32.38 -16.31
CA ASP A 172 -4.92 33.51 -16.47
C ASP A 172 -4.04 33.23 -17.70
N SER A 173 -4.54 33.65 -18.86
CA SER A 173 -3.92 33.50 -20.18
C SER A 173 -2.65 34.33 -20.36
N THR A 174 -2.19 35.06 -19.33
CA THR A 174 -1.02 35.93 -19.42
C THR A 174 0.31 35.24 -19.05
N ARG A 175 0.30 34.02 -18.48
CA ARG A 175 1.53 33.23 -18.29
C ARG A 175 1.67 32.17 -19.36
N GLU A 176 2.61 32.36 -20.29
CA GLU A 176 3.13 31.29 -21.15
C GLU A 176 3.80 30.20 -20.29
N ALA A 177 3.03 29.21 -19.83
CA ALA A 177 3.56 28.00 -19.24
C ALA A 177 4.36 27.24 -20.30
N GLY A 178 5.68 27.45 -20.35
CA GLY A 178 6.44 27.09 -21.55
C GLY A 178 7.94 27.37 -21.50
N VAL A 179 8.34 28.51 -20.94
CA VAL A 179 9.73 28.96 -20.99
C VAL A 179 10.45 28.60 -19.70
N ILE A 180 11.51 27.77 -19.78
CA ILE A 180 12.39 27.52 -18.63
C ILE A 180 12.94 28.87 -18.18
N SER A 181 12.69 29.24 -16.92
CA SER A 181 13.28 30.43 -16.33
C SER A 181 14.80 30.29 -16.42
N LYS A 182 15.42 31.01 -17.36
CA LYS A 182 16.86 30.87 -17.61
C LYS A 182 17.62 31.39 -16.38
N PRO A 183 18.58 30.62 -15.82
CA PRO A 183 19.44 31.16 -14.78
C PRO A 183 20.28 32.30 -15.35
N GLY A 184 20.45 33.38 -14.59
CA GLY A 184 21.30 34.49 -14.98
C GLY A 184 22.78 34.06 -15.10
N PRO A 185 23.57 34.66 -16.02
CA PRO A 185 24.99 34.33 -16.18
C PRO A 185 25.81 34.47 -14.89
N SER A 186 25.44 35.43 -14.03
CA SER A 186 26.06 35.62 -12.72
C SER A 186 25.86 34.44 -11.77
N MET A 187 24.69 33.79 -11.80
CA MET A 187 24.41 32.63 -10.95
C MET A 187 25.24 31.41 -11.39
N ILE A 188 25.38 31.20 -12.69
CA ILE A 188 26.23 30.12 -13.24
C ILE A 188 27.69 30.34 -12.82
N GLU A 189 28.18 31.57 -12.92
CA GLU A 189 29.55 31.90 -12.53
C GLU A 189 29.78 31.76 -11.03
N GLN A 190 28.80 32.11 -10.18
CA GLN A 190 28.86 31.88 -8.72
C GLN A 190 28.97 30.39 -8.36
N TYR A 191 28.27 29.51 -9.08
CA TYR A 191 28.43 28.06 -8.92
C TYR A 191 29.79 27.57 -9.42
N ARG A 192 30.28 28.15 -10.53
CA ARG A 192 31.58 27.82 -11.12
C ARG A 192 32.75 28.22 -10.23
N SER A 193 32.69 29.42 -9.64
CA SER A 193 33.69 29.98 -8.73
C SER A 193 33.65 29.35 -7.32
N ARG A 194 32.68 28.48 -7.05
CA ARG A 194 32.37 27.89 -5.73
C ARG A 194 31.96 28.91 -4.66
N GLU A 195 31.66 30.16 -5.05
CA GLU A 195 31.05 31.16 -4.18
C GLU A 195 29.65 30.72 -3.72
N ARG A 196 28.90 30.08 -4.62
CA ARG A 196 27.61 29.45 -4.34
C ARG A 196 27.75 27.93 -4.45
N GLN A 197 27.45 27.22 -3.38
CA GLN A 197 27.35 25.76 -3.40
C GLN A 197 25.88 25.35 -3.46
N GLN A 198 25.61 24.15 -4.00
CA GLN A 198 24.27 23.59 -3.93
C GLN A 198 24.02 23.18 -2.47
N ASN A 199 23.46 24.10 -1.69
CA ASN A 199 23.09 23.84 -0.31
C ASN A 199 22.00 22.77 -0.25
N LEU A 200 22.03 21.99 0.82
CA LEU A 200 21.02 20.98 1.06
C LEU A 200 19.75 21.67 1.54
N MET A 201 18.62 21.41 0.89
CA MET A 201 17.32 21.88 1.36
C MET A 201 16.70 20.83 2.26
N LEU A 202 16.50 21.18 3.53
CA LEU A 202 15.88 20.34 4.54
C LEU A 202 14.39 20.68 4.66
N ARG A 203 13.52 19.77 4.22
CA ARG A 203 12.10 19.80 4.55
C ARG A 203 11.91 19.18 5.93
N VAL A 204 11.85 20.01 6.97
CA VAL A 204 11.70 19.59 8.36
C VAL A 204 10.23 19.35 8.67
N GLN A 205 9.91 18.17 9.18
CA GLN A 205 8.57 17.81 9.63
C GLN A 205 8.58 17.65 11.15
N ASP A 206 8.01 18.61 11.86
CA ASP A 206 7.80 18.57 13.31
C ASP A 206 6.52 17.80 13.62
N THR A 207 6.63 16.59 14.16
CA THR A 207 5.45 15.75 14.42
C THR A 207 4.90 15.96 15.82
N GLY A 208 3.58 15.84 15.98
CA GLY A 208 2.91 15.85 17.27
C GLY A 208 3.34 14.67 18.12
N GLY A 209 3.63 14.92 19.40
CA GLY A 209 4.08 13.87 20.32
C GLY A 209 2.96 13.10 21.02
N GLN A 210 1.70 13.44 20.73
CA GLN A 210 0.54 12.82 21.34
C GLN A 210 0.25 11.47 20.68
N PRO A 211 -0.02 10.39 21.44
CA PRO A 211 -0.24 9.06 20.88
C PRO A 211 -1.37 8.95 19.85
N ILE A 212 -2.36 9.85 19.90
CA ILE A 212 -3.49 9.90 18.97
C ILE A 212 -3.06 10.20 17.52
N PHE A 213 -1.93 10.87 17.32
CA PHE A 213 -1.41 11.20 15.98
C PHE A 213 -0.50 10.11 15.40
N SER A 214 -0.20 9.05 16.17
CA SER A 214 0.72 7.98 15.75
C SER A 214 0.41 7.43 14.36
N GLN A 215 -0.84 7.06 14.10
CA GLN A 215 -1.30 6.53 12.81
C GLN A 215 -1.18 7.54 11.67
N VAL A 216 -1.50 8.81 11.93
CA VAL A 216 -1.36 9.89 10.94
C VAL A 216 0.12 10.07 10.60
N ILE A 217 1.01 10.02 11.59
CA ILE A 217 2.45 10.16 11.38
C ILE A 217 3.03 8.96 10.61
N ASP A 218 2.50 7.77 10.85
CA ASP A 218 2.91 6.54 10.15
C ASP A 218 2.53 6.61 8.66
N LEU A 219 1.34 7.15 8.31
CA LEU A 219 0.96 7.47 6.92
C LEU A 219 1.95 8.40 6.21
N LEU A 220 2.62 9.27 6.96
CA LEU A 220 3.59 10.24 6.43
C LEU A 220 5.01 9.70 6.37
N SER A 221 5.24 8.44 6.75
CA SER A 221 6.56 7.80 6.71
C SER A 221 6.75 7.08 5.37
N CYS A 222 7.85 7.38 4.67
CA CYS A 222 8.20 6.73 3.40
C CYS A 222 9.63 6.17 3.45
N PRO A 223 9.93 5.12 2.68
CA PRO A 223 11.21 4.39 2.77
C PRO A 223 12.44 5.17 2.27
N GLY A 224 12.27 6.27 1.54
CA GLY A 224 13.36 7.01 0.92
C GLY A 224 13.47 8.47 1.38
N GLY A 225 14.62 9.10 1.09
CA GLY A 225 14.79 10.56 1.12
C GLY A 225 14.74 11.25 2.48
N SER A 226 14.68 10.49 3.59
CA SER A 226 14.42 11.04 4.92
C SER A 226 15.54 10.71 5.92
N VAL A 227 15.92 11.69 6.73
CA VAL A 227 16.66 11.51 7.99
C VAL A 227 15.64 11.54 9.13
N TYR A 228 15.72 10.59 10.05
CA TYR A 228 14.83 10.53 11.21
C TYR A 228 15.55 11.01 12.45
N MET A 229 14.90 11.87 13.23
CA MET A 229 15.40 12.37 14.51
C MET A 229 14.37 12.07 15.61
N VAL A 230 14.75 11.26 16.60
CA VAL A 230 13.92 10.96 17.77
C VAL A 230 14.42 11.76 18.96
N VAL A 231 13.58 12.68 19.44
CA VAL A 231 13.86 13.59 20.54
C VAL A 231 13.19 13.10 21.82
N PHE A 232 13.93 13.04 22.91
CA PHE A 232 13.44 12.64 24.24
C PHE A 232 14.03 13.54 25.34
N SER A 233 13.39 13.58 26.50
CA SER A 233 13.84 14.40 27.65
C SER A 233 14.75 13.61 28.59
N LEU A 234 15.98 14.10 28.81
CA LEU A 234 16.89 13.50 29.80
C LEU A 234 16.39 13.66 31.24
N LYS A 235 15.60 14.72 31.49
CA LYS A 235 14.93 14.93 32.78
C LYS A 235 13.92 13.82 33.05
N GLU A 236 13.09 13.45 32.06
CA GLU A 236 12.12 12.36 32.20
C GLU A 236 12.80 11.00 32.31
N MET A 237 13.85 10.77 31.53
CA MET A 237 14.63 9.53 31.56
C MET A 237 15.28 9.28 32.92
N ARG A 238 15.67 10.35 33.63
CA ARG A 238 16.17 10.27 35.01
C ARG A 238 15.08 9.84 35.99
N VAL A 239 13.83 10.21 35.74
CA VAL A 239 12.68 9.87 36.61
C VAL A 239 12.20 8.45 36.35
N SER A 240 11.98 8.10 35.08
CA SER A 240 11.50 6.77 34.67
C SER A 240 12.21 6.30 33.42
N ARG A 241 13.31 5.57 33.64
CA ARG A 241 14.19 5.13 32.56
C ARG A 241 13.51 4.13 31.62
N ASP A 242 12.85 3.12 32.18
CA ASP A 242 12.23 2.06 31.39
C ASP A 242 11.13 2.62 30.49
N LEU A 243 10.31 3.54 31.01
CA LEU A 243 9.27 4.21 30.24
C LEU A 243 9.85 5.03 29.08
N SER A 244 10.88 5.85 29.32
CA SER A 244 11.52 6.62 28.24
C SER A 244 12.18 5.71 27.20
N THR A 245 12.78 4.61 27.64
CA THR A 245 13.39 3.62 26.74
C THR A 245 12.33 2.92 25.90
N ASP A 246 11.19 2.55 26.48
CA ASP A 246 10.06 1.96 25.76
C ASP A 246 9.50 2.91 24.69
N GLN A 247 9.38 4.20 25.01
CA GLN A 247 8.94 5.22 24.06
C GLN A 247 9.91 5.38 22.88
N ILE A 248 11.22 5.41 23.15
CA ILE A 248 12.25 5.48 22.10
C ILE A 248 12.21 4.24 21.22
N VAL A 249 12.17 3.04 21.83
CA VAL A 249 12.06 1.76 21.11
C VAL A 249 10.84 1.76 20.20
N TRP A 250 9.68 2.22 20.70
CA TRP A 250 8.46 2.31 19.90
C TRP A 250 8.63 3.21 18.66
N HIS A 251 9.26 4.38 18.81
CA HIS A 251 9.54 5.25 17.67
C HIS A 251 10.52 4.61 16.66
N ILE A 252 11.57 3.94 17.14
CA ILE A 252 12.56 3.26 16.28
C ILE A 252 11.90 2.14 15.49
N GLU A 253 11.07 1.33 16.13
CA GLU A 253 10.36 0.23 15.47
C GLU A 253 9.39 0.74 14.41
N ALA A 254 8.62 1.79 14.73
CA ALA A 254 7.74 2.43 13.77
C ALA A 254 8.53 2.96 12.57
N ILE A 255 9.63 3.67 12.79
CA ILE A 255 10.49 4.16 11.70
C ILE A 255 11.04 3.00 10.87
N HIS A 256 11.57 1.96 11.50
CA HIS A 256 12.15 0.81 10.80
C HIS A 256 11.12 0.07 9.94
N ALA A 257 9.85 0.03 10.34
CA ALA A 257 8.79 -0.59 9.56
C ALA A 257 8.52 0.11 8.22
N PHE A 258 8.70 1.44 8.17
CA PHE A 258 8.48 2.23 6.96
C PHE A 258 9.78 2.58 6.23
N ALA A 259 10.90 2.62 6.94
CA ALA A 259 12.18 3.15 6.46
C ALA A 259 13.37 2.44 7.14
N SER A 260 13.49 1.13 6.91
CA SER A 260 14.47 0.24 7.56
C SER A 260 15.94 0.69 7.42
N SER A 261 16.28 1.34 6.31
CA SER A 261 17.63 1.77 5.94
C SER A 261 17.90 3.27 6.16
N ALA A 262 16.94 4.02 6.70
CA ALA A 262 17.07 5.46 6.87
C ALA A 262 18.02 5.83 8.03
N PRO A 263 18.82 6.90 7.90
CA PRO A 263 19.64 7.40 9.01
C PRO A 263 18.77 7.82 10.21
N LEU A 264 19.13 7.33 11.39
CA LEU A 264 18.42 7.58 12.65
C LEU A 264 19.32 8.36 13.62
N ILE A 265 18.84 9.49 14.13
CA ILE A 265 19.54 10.32 15.11
C ILE A 265 18.71 10.34 16.40
N LEU A 266 19.35 10.07 17.54
CA LEU A 266 18.72 10.19 18.86
C LEU A 266 19.19 11.48 19.55
N VAL A 267 18.25 12.24 20.12
CA VAL A 267 18.53 13.53 20.76
C VAL A 267 17.91 13.57 22.15
N GLY A 268 18.76 13.74 23.17
CA GLY A 268 18.35 13.94 24.56
C GLY A 268 18.39 15.42 24.91
N THR A 269 17.23 16.04 25.15
CA THR A 269 17.11 17.44 25.60
C THR A 269 17.31 17.57 27.11
N HIS A 270 17.45 18.79 27.60
CA HIS A 270 17.75 19.10 29.01
C HIS A 270 19.08 18.49 29.47
N ARG A 271 20.14 18.66 28.68
CA ARG A 271 21.48 18.12 28.95
C ARG A 271 21.93 18.42 30.38
N ASP A 272 21.64 19.61 30.89
CA ASP A 272 22.12 20.06 32.21
C ASP A 272 21.42 19.35 33.38
N ALA A 273 20.40 18.53 33.12
CA ALA A 273 19.80 17.65 34.12
C ALA A 273 20.74 16.52 34.59
N LEU A 274 21.81 16.23 33.83
CA LEU A 274 22.77 15.16 34.08
C LEU A 274 24.22 15.68 33.96
N ASN A 275 25.10 15.19 34.82
CA ASN A 275 26.54 15.46 34.69
C ASN A 275 27.21 14.56 33.63
N LYS A 276 28.45 14.86 33.24
CA LYS A 276 29.20 14.11 32.20
C LYS A 276 29.30 12.60 32.47
N LYS A 277 29.50 12.20 33.72
CA LYS A 277 29.59 10.78 34.10
C LYS A 277 28.24 10.08 33.91
N GLN A 278 27.17 10.71 34.38
CA GLN A 278 25.81 10.23 34.23
C GLN A 278 25.37 10.15 32.76
N LEU A 279 25.76 11.11 31.92
CA LEU A 279 25.48 11.06 30.49
C LEU A 279 26.13 9.86 29.81
N THR A 280 27.40 9.58 30.15
CA THR A 280 28.15 8.44 29.59
C THR A 280 27.52 7.11 30.02
N GLU A 281 27.18 6.99 31.31
CA GLU A 281 26.50 5.82 31.85
C GLU A 281 25.12 5.62 31.21
N CYS A 282 24.35 6.71 31.07
CA CYS A 282 23.03 6.69 30.44
C CYS A 282 23.11 6.23 28.98
N SER A 283 24.09 6.73 28.22
CA SER A 283 24.35 6.30 26.83
C SER A 283 24.66 4.81 26.73
N GLY A 284 25.59 4.29 27.55
CA GLY A 284 25.98 2.87 27.48
C GLY A 284 24.81 1.93 27.80
N GLN A 285 24.08 2.25 28.86
CA GLN A 285 22.92 1.46 29.27
C GLN A 285 21.74 1.57 28.26
N MET A 286 21.56 2.73 27.61
CA MET A 286 20.60 2.88 26.51
C MET A 286 21.02 2.04 25.30
N GLU A 287 22.30 2.06 24.94
CA GLU A 287 22.84 1.26 23.84
C GLU A 287 22.64 -0.24 24.08
N ASP A 288 22.87 -0.72 25.31
CA ASP A 288 22.58 -2.11 25.69
C ASP A 288 21.09 -2.46 25.57
N ALA A 289 20.21 -1.55 26.01
CA ALA A 289 18.77 -1.76 25.94
C ALA A 289 18.26 -1.79 24.49
N LEU A 290 18.75 -0.86 23.66
CA LEU A 290 18.45 -0.80 22.23
C LEU A 290 19.02 -2.02 21.48
N GLY A 291 20.24 -2.44 21.80
CA GLY A 291 20.83 -3.66 21.22
C GLY A 291 19.99 -4.90 21.51
N LYS A 292 19.51 -5.04 22.76
CA LYS A 292 18.66 -6.17 23.18
C LYS A 292 17.26 -6.15 22.57
N ARG A 293 16.64 -4.97 22.44
CA ARG A 293 15.22 -4.83 22.04
C ARG A 293 15.01 -4.56 20.56
N CYS A 294 15.97 -3.91 19.90
CA CYS A 294 15.86 -3.48 18.51
C CYS A 294 16.80 -4.26 17.59
N GLY A 295 17.91 -4.83 18.06
CA GLY A 295 18.81 -5.65 17.26
C GLY A 295 19.27 -4.95 15.97
N ALA A 296 19.06 -5.57 14.80
CA ALA A 296 19.42 -5.01 13.50
C ALA A 296 18.70 -3.69 13.14
N LYS A 297 17.59 -3.35 13.83
CA LYS A 297 16.80 -2.14 13.57
C LYS A 297 17.54 -0.84 13.90
N VAL A 298 18.61 -0.90 14.71
CA VAL A 298 19.46 0.27 15.04
C VAL A 298 20.74 0.35 14.20
N SER A 299 20.86 -0.44 13.12
CA SER A 299 22.01 -0.40 12.21
C SER A 299 22.24 0.98 11.56
N GLY A 300 21.15 1.73 11.34
CA GLY A 300 21.18 3.10 10.82
C GLY A 300 21.43 4.19 11.88
N LEU A 301 21.69 3.84 13.14
CA LEU A 301 21.88 4.79 14.23
C LEU A 301 23.18 5.60 14.06
N VAL A 302 23.03 6.92 14.02
CA VAL A 302 24.13 7.88 13.90
C VAL A 302 24.72 8.15 15.28
N ARG A 303 26.00 7.77 15.45
CA ARG A 303 26.75 7.98 16.69
C ARG A 303 27.38 9.37 16.73
N THR A 304 27.59 9.88 17.94
CA THR A 304 28.33 11.13 18.13
C THR A 304 29.83 10.94 17.89
N SER A 305 30.59 12.03 17.78
CA SER A 305 32.05 12.00 17.64
C SER A 305 32.77 11.32 18.80
N VAL A 306 32.15 11.29 19.98
CA VAL A 306 32.66 10.64 21.19
C VAL A 306 32.10 9.22 21.39
N GLY A 307 31.39 8.67 20.40
CA GLY A 307 30.86 7.30 20.43
C GLY A 307 29.56 7.11 21.21
N SER A 308 28.92 8.20 21.68
CA SER A 308 27.60 8.13 22.35
C SER A 308 26.50 7.72 21.38
N CYS A 309 25.48 7.01 21.87
CA CYS A 309 24.34 6.56 21.07
C CYS A 309 23.28 7.67 20.86
N PHE A 310 23.39 8.80 21.57
CA PHE A 310 22.54 9.99 21.38
C PHE A 310 23.32 11.31 21.56
N PHE A 311 22.77 12.40 21.00
CA PHE A 311 23.25 13.77 21.14
C PHE A 311 22.55 14.44 22.34
N ALA A 312 23.31 14.81 23.38
CA ALA A 312 22.77 15.49 24.55
C ALA A 312 22.85 17.02 24.37
N ILE A 313 21.70 17.71 24.32
CA ILE A 313 21.61 19.13 23.98
C ILE A 313 20.88 19.96 25.03
N GLU A 314 21.24 21.24 25.13
CA GLU A 314 20.56 22.24 25.94
C GLU A 314 19.98 23.35 25.06
N ASN A 315 18.68 23.25 24.77
CA ASN A 315 17.99 24.16 23.85
C ASN A 315 17.98 25.61 24.34
N THR A 316 18.08 25.83 25.67
CA THR A 316 18.09 27.18 26.25
C THR A 316 19.34 28.00 25.91
N HIS A 317 20.46 27.34 25.60
CA HIS A 317 21.70 28.00 25.20
C HIS A 317 21.76 28.30 23.68
N GLY A 318 20.86 27.71 22.88
CA GLY A 318 20.78 27.92 21.44
C GLY A 318 22.02 27.48 20.65
N PHE A 319 22.01 27.70 19.33
CA PHE A 319 23.09 27.26 18.43
C PHE A 319 24.48 27.79 18.82
N GLN A 320 24.55 29.06 19.23
CA GLN A 320 25.82 29.72 19.54
C GLN A 320 26.39 29.30 20.90
N GLY A 321 25.52 28.99 21.86
CA GLY A 321 25.89 28.68 23.24
C GLY A 321 26.12 27.20 23.55
N ASP A 322 25.63 26.27 22.72
CA ASP A 322 25.84 24.82 22.92
C ASP A 322 26.52 24.15 21.71
N ASP A 323 27.77 23.73 21.88
CA ASP A 323 28.54 23.02 20.85
C ASP A 323 27.92 21.67 20.47
N SER A 324 27.11 21.04 21.33
CA SER A 324 26.45 19.78 20.97
C SER A 324 25.35 19.99 19.92
N ILE A 325 24.73 21.17 19.85
CA ILE A 325 23.77 21.54 18.79
C ILE A 325 24.50 21.71 17.46
N LYS A 326 25.73 22.27 17.47
CA LYS A 326 26.58 22.36 16.27
C LYS A 326 26.93 20.96 15.74
N GLN A 327 27.30 20.06 16.64
CA GLN A 327 27.56 18.65 16.29
C GLN A 327 26.31 17.95 15.74
N LEU A 328 25.14 18.23 16.30
CA LEU A 328 23.86 17.70 15.82
C LEU A 328 23.56 18.16 14.38
N VAL A 329 23.69 19.45 14.09
CA VAL A 329 23.49 19.98 12.72
C VAL A 329 24.49 19.35 11.74
N GLN A 330 25.75 19.19 12.13
CA GLN A 330 26.76 18.50 11.32
C GLN A 330 26.38 17.03 11.05
N ALA A 331 25.86 16.33 12.06
CA ALA A 331 25.41 14.95 11.93
C ALA A 331 24.21 14.81 11.00
N VAL A 332 23.22 15.72 11.09
CA VAL A 332 22.08 15.79 10.17
C VAL A 332 22.57 15.99 8.73
N GLY A 333 23.42 16.99 8.49
CA GLY A 333 23.94 17.27 7.15
C GLY A 333 24.79 16.13 6.57
N SER A 334 25.61 15.49 7.39
CA SER A 334 26.42 14.33 6.98
C SER A 334 25.56 13.11 6.67
N SER A 335 24.48 12.91 7.43
CA SER A 335 23.53 11.80 7.22
C SER A 335 22.72 12.00 5.94
N ALA A 336 22.24 13.22 5.70
CA ALA A 336 21.52 13.57 4.48
C ALA A 336 22.35 13.31 3.22
N LYS A 337 23.64 13.68 3.21
CA LYS A 337 24.56 13.42 2.08
C LYS A 337 24.79 11.93 1.79
N LYS A 338 24.57 11.04 2.78
CA LYS A 338 24.72 9.59 2.60
C LYS A 338 23.51 8.94 1.94
N ILE A 339 22.34 9.58 1.97
CA ILE A 339 21.10 9.02 1.44
C ILE A 339 21.26 8.71 -0.06
N PRO A 340 20.92 7.47 -0.52
CA PRO A 340 21.09 7.08 -1.91
C PRO A 340 20.37 7.98 -2.92
N SER A 341 19.15 8.43 -2.60
CA SER A 341 18.36 9.27 -3.50
C SER A 341 18.98 10.64 -3.76
N VAL A 342 19.74 11.20 -2.80
CA VAL A 342 20.49 12.46 -2.96
C VAL A 342 21.66 12.30 -3.95
N LYS A 343 22.15 11.07 -4.14
CA LYS A 343 23.24 10.77 -5.09
C LYS A 343 22.75 10.59 -6.52
N LYS A 344 21.43 10.46 -6.74
CA LYS A 344 20.83 10.24 -8.06
C LYS A 344 20.45 11.57 -8.72
N THR A 345 20.39 11.56 -10.05
CA THR A 345 19.91 12.70 -10.83
C THR A 345 18.49 12.45 -11.32
N VAL A 346 17.73 13.53 -11.44
CA VAL A 346 16.32 13.55 -11.85
C VAL A 346 16.22 14.22 -13.22
N PRO A 347 15.43 13.68 -14.17
CA PRO A 347 15.19 14.33 -15.44
C PRO A 347 14.68 15.76 -15.27
N LEU A 348 15.22 16.71 -16.02
CA LEU A 348 14.84 18.12 -15.94
C LEU A 348 13.34 18.33 -16.16
N LYS A 349 12.73 17.52 -17.02
CA LYS A 349 11.28 17.55 -17.29
C LYS A 349 10.45 17.21 -16.04
N TRP A 350 10.92 16.27 -15.21
CA TRP A 350 10.24 15.90 -13.96
C TRP A 350 10.34 17.03 -12.93
N LEU A 351 11.52 17.66 -12.82
CA LEU A 351 11.70 18.80 -11.93
C LEU A 351 10.83 19.99 -12.35
N ARG A 352 10.72 20.24 -13.66
CA ARG A 352 9.84 21.26 -14.22
C ARG A 352 8.38 20.99 -13.89
N LEU A 353 7.92 19.75 -14.06
CA LEU A 353 6.57 19.36 -13.68
C LEU A 353 6.33 19.59 -12.17
N TYR A 354 7.29 19.20 -11.33
CA TYR A 354 7.20 19.44 -9.89
C TYR A 354 7.10 20.94 -9.55
N GLU A 355 7.89 21.79 -10.20
CA GLU A 355 7.85 23.25 -10.02
C GLU A 355 6.49 23.84 -10.43
N GLU A 356 5.94 23.45 -11.58
CA GLU A 356 4.60 23.86 -12.03
C GLU A 356 3.50 23.43 -11.05
N LEU A 357 3.62 22.23 -10.46
CA LEU A 357 2.69 21.76 -9.44
C LEU A 357 2.76 22.61 -8.17
N LEU A 358 3.95 23.01 -7.72
CA LEU A 358 4.11 23.92 -6.58
C LEU A 358 3.55 25.32 -6.88
N LEU A 359 3.79 25.83 -8.09
CA LEU A 359 3.30 27.14 -8.54
C LEU A 359 1.77 27.22 -8.59
N SER A 360 1.08 26.09 -8.77
CA SER A 360 -0.38 26.03 -8.73
C SER A 360 -0.97 26.45 -7.38
N LYS A 361 -0.17 26.46 -6.31
CA LYS A 361 -0.57 26.70 -4.90
C LYS A 361 -1.68 25.76 -4.41
N LYS A 362 -1.97 24.68 -5.14
CA LYS A 362 -2.90 23.64 -4.73
C LYS A 362 -2.18 22.66 -3.80
N ARG A 363 -2.90 22.16 -2.81
CA ARG A 363 -2.38 21.17 -1.85
C ARG A 363 -2.54 19.73 -2.34
N CYS A 364 -3.48 19.50 -3.25
CA CYS A 364 -3.70 18.23 -3.95
C CYS A 364 -4.27 18.50 -5.35
N VAL A 365 -4.09 17.52 -6.25
CA VAL A 365 -4.56 17.58 -7.65
C VAL A 365 -4.97 16.20 -8.15
N GLY A 366 -5.83 16.17 -9.17
CA GLY A 366 -6.18 14.94 -9.88
C GLY A 366 -5.09 14.48 -10.86
N LEU A 367 -4.91 13.17 -11.03
CA LEU A 367 -3.89 12.59 -11.93
C LEU A 367 -4.01 13.11 -13.38
N GLN A 368 -5.24 13.30 -13.88
CA GLN A 368 -5.46 13.83 -15.22
C GLN A 368 -4.94 15.27 -15.38
N HIS A 369 -5.03 16.08 -14.33
CA HIS A 369 -4.46 17.42 -14.32
C HIS A 369 -2.93 17.37 -14.38
N VAL A 370 -2.31 16.46 -13.61
CA VAL A 370 -0.87 16.23 -13.65
C VAL A 370 -0.43 15.79 -15.05
N ARG A 371 -1.18 14.89 -15.71
CA ARG A 371 -0.92 14.43 -17.07
C ARG A 371 -0.90 15.59 -18.07
N VAL A 372 -1.85 16.52 -17.98
CA VAL A 372 -1.90 17.70 -18.85
C VAL A 372 -0.69 18.61 -18.63
N ILE A 373 -0.29 18.85 -17.38
CA ILE A 373 0.91 19.66 -17.08
C ILE A 373 2.17 18.94 -17.55
N ALA A 374 2.28 17.62 -17.36
CA ALA A 374 3.41 16.81 -17.80
C ALA A 374 3.66 16.92 -19.31
N MET A 375 2.58 16.86 -20.11
CA MET A 375 2.67 17.06 -21.56
C MET A 375 3.18 18.47 -21.91
N LYS A 376 2.73 19.51 -21.22
CA LYS A 376 3.24 20.89 -21.38
C LYS A 376 4.71 21.02 -20.99
N CYS A 377 5.16 20.23 -20.02
CA CYS A 377 6.57 20.16 -19.61
C CYS A 377 7.45 19.34 -20.58
N GLY A 378 6.89 18.78 -21.65
CA GLY A 378 7.61 18.04 -22.69
C GLY A 378 7.79 16.55 -22.41
N MET A 379 7.01 15.97 -21.49
CA MET A 379 6.91 14.51 -21.29
C MET A 379 5.95 13.91 -22.34
N PRO A 380 6.13 12.64 -22.75
CA PRO A 380 7.15 11.70 -22.29
C PRO A 380 8.53 11.89 -22.94
N HIS A 381 9.55 11.25 -22.38
CA HIS A 381 10.84 11.00 -23.00
C HIS A 381 10.72 9.93 -24.10
N GLU A 382 11.65 9.96 -25.04
CA GLU A 382 11.66 9.02 -26.17
C GLU A 382 11.70 7.56 -25.69
N GLY A 383 10.83 6.72 -26.23
CA GLY A 383 10.69 5.31 -25.85
C GLY A 383 9.72 5.04 -24.70
N HIS A 384 9.08 6.05 -24.13
CA HIS A 384 8.07 5.89 -23.07
C HIS A 384 6.69 6.42 -23.48
N THR A 385 5.63 5.83 -22.93
CA THR A 385 4.31 6.46 -22.92
C THR A 385 4.21 7.43 -21.73
N ILE A 386 3.33 8.42 -21.83
CA ILE A 386 3.13 9.39 -20.74
C ILE A 386 2.73 8.69 -19.43
N ASP A 387 1.91 7.65 -19.52
CA ASP A 387 1.39 6.93 -18.36
C ASP A 387 2.49 6.13 -17.65
N MET A 388 3.37 5.46 -18.41
CA MET A 388 4.50 4.73 -17.84
C MET A 388 5.49 5.66 -17.15
N GLU A 389 5.84 6.78 -17.79
CA GLU A 389 6.81 7.71 -17.21
C GLU A 389 6.24 8.45 -16.00
N LEU A 390 4.98 8.88 -16.06
CA LEU A 390 4.32 9.57 -14.97
C LEU A 390 4.21 8.68 -13.73
N HIS A 391 3.92 7.40 -13.92
CA HIS A 391 3.90 6.38 -12.87
C HIS A 391 5.24 6.26 -12.16
N GLU A 392 6.34 6.11 -12.91
CA GLU A 392 7.69 6.03 -12.34
C GLU A 392 8.10 7.32 -11.63
N MET A 393 7.76 8.47 -12.19
CA MET A 393 8.00 9.76 -11.55
C MET A 393 7.25 9.89 -10.22
N LEU A 394 5.95 9.57 -10.19
CA LEU A 394 5.14 9.67 -8.99
C LEU A 394 5.62 8.68 -7.91
N LYS A 395 5.99 7.46 -8.28
CA LYS A 395 6.64 6.51 -7.35
C LYS A 395 7.92 7.07 -6.76
N PHE A 396 8.77 7.69 -7.58
CA PHE A 396 10.00 8.30 -7.13
C PHE A 396 9.75 9.47 -6.18
N PHE A 397 8.87 10.40 -6.55
CA PHE A 397 8.49 11.53 -5.69
C PHE A 397 7.80 11.09 -4.40
N HIS A 398 7.02 10.02 -4.45
CA HIS A 398 6.47 9.38 -3.26
C HIS A 398 7.57 8.80 -2.36
N SER A 399 8.57 8.13 -2.94
CA SER A 399 9.71 7.62 -2.18
C SER A 399 10.52 8.71 -1.48
N LEU A 400 10.56 9.92 -2.06
CA LEU A 400 11.17 11.12 -1.47
C LEU A 400 10.23 11.87 -0.53
N ASN A 401 8.97 11.47 -0.47
CA ASN A 401 7.89 12.12 0.24
C ASN A 401 7.76 13.61 -0.12
N VAL A 402 8.00 13.95 -1.39
CA VAL A 402 7.73 15.30 -1.89
C VAL A 402 6.32 15.44 -2.46
N VAL A 403 5.70 14.30 -2.71
CA VAL A 403 4.30 14.09 -3.08
C VAL A 403 3.85 12.80 -2.36
N LEU A 404 2.58 12.69 -1.97
CA LEU A 404 1.99 11.40 -1.59
C LEU A 404 1.10 10.90 -2.74
N TRP A 405 1.37 9.69 -3.20
CA TRP A 405 0.62 9.03 -4.26
C TRP A 405 0.59 7.53 -4.02
N PHE A 406 -0.60 6.95 -4.07
CA PHE A 406 -0.82 5.54 -3.79
C PHE A 406 -1.41 4.87 -5.03
N ASP A 407 -0.67 3.93 -5.62
CA ASP A 407 -1.13 3.17 -6.78
C ASP A 407 -2.13 2.08 -6.39
N THR A 408 -3.31 2.53 -5.95
CA THR A 408 -4.45 1.65 -5.67
C THR A 408 -5.65 2.12 -6.49
N PRO A 409 -6.60 1.24 -6.86
CA PRO A 409 -7.75 1.63 -7.66
C PRO A 409 -8.56 2.80 -7.10
N SER A 410 -8.65 2.94 -5.77
CA SER A 410 -9.41 4.02 -5.10
C SER A 410 -8.62 5.33 -4.93
N LEU A 411 -7.28 5.29 -4.96
CA LEU A 411 -6.43 6.46 -4.66
C LEU A 411 -5.55 6.93 -5.81
N ARG A 412 -5.36 6.13 -6.87
CA ARG A 412 -4.44 6.44 -7.99
C ARG A 412 -4.70 7.80 -8.65
N ASN A 413 -5.94 8.28 -8.60
CA ASN A 413 -6.34 9.54 -9.20
C ASN A 413 -6.04 10.75 -8.30
N LEU A 414 -5.71 10.56 -7.03
CA LEU A 414 -5.39 11.63 -6.08
C LEU A 414 -3.88 11.77 -5.92
N VAL A 415 -3.35 12.95 -6.23
CA VAL A 415 -1.93 13.31 -6.05
C VAL A 415 -1.85 14.41 -4.99
N ILE A 416 -1.26 14.11 -3.85
CA ILE A 416 -1.18 15.02 -2.70
C ILE A 416 0.18 15.74 -2.75
N LEU A 417 0.15 17.05 -2.93
CA LEU A 417 1.35 17.89 -3.07
C LEU A 417 1.85 18.42 -1.72
N ASP A 418 0.93 18.58 -0.76
CA ASP A 418 1.23 19.05 0.60
C ASP A 418 0.69 18.05 1.64
N VAL A 419 1.58 17.46 2.42
CA VAL A 419 1.24 16.51 3.49
C VAL A 419 0.41 17.14 4.61
N GLN A 420 0.54 18.45 4.80
CA GLN A 420 -0.24 19.19 5.80
C GLN A 420 -1.73 19.14 5.48
N TRP A 421 -2.13 18.96 4.22
CA TRP A 421 -3.55 18.84 3.84
C TRP A 421 -4.23 17.63 4.50
N VAL A 422 -3.53 16.50 4.54
CA VAL A 422 -4.04 15.29 5.22
C VAL A 422 -4.07 15.48 6.74
N ILE A 423 -3.05 16.12 7.29
CA ILE A 423 -2.95 16.39 8.73
C ILE A 423 -4.08 17.31 9.18
N ASP A 424 -4.35 18.39 8.44
CA ASP A 424 -5.39 19.35 8.75
C ASP A 424 -6.77 18.68 8.69
N ALA A 425 -7.01 17.87 7.65
CA ALA A 425 -8.24 17.10 7.51
C ALA A 425 -8.46 16.15 8.69
N CYS A 426 -7.42 15.44 9.14
CA CYS A 426 -7.47 14.55 10.29
C CYS A 426 -7.67 15.33 11.59
N SER A 427 -7.01 16.48 11.75
CA SER A 427 -7.01 17.26 12.99
C SER A 427 -8.36 17.90 13.31
N CYS A 428 -9.29 17.96 12.33
CA CYS A 428 -10.69 18.31 12.58
C CYS A 428 -11.32 17.42 13.65
N PHE A 429 -11.03 16.11 13.64
CA PHE A 429 -11.61 15.11 14.53
C PHE A 429 -10.59 14.33 15.39
N ILE A 430 -9.37 14.06 14.90
CA ILE A 430 -8.28 13.45 15.69
C ILE A 430 -7.55 14.54 16.47
N ARG A 431 -8.06 14.85 17.67
CA ARG A 431 -7.40 15.78 18.61
C ARG A 431 -7.94 15.59 20.03
N VAL A 432 -7.24 16.18 21.00
CA VAL A 432 -7.69 16.19 22.39
C VAL A 432 -8.60 17.40 22.60
N PHE A 433 -9.91 17.18 22.58
CA PHE A 433 -10.93 18.23 22.68
C PHE A 433 -10.90 19.05 23.97
N ASN A 434 -10.17 18.64 25.01
CA ASN A 434 -10.09 19.35 26.29
C ASN A 434 -8.79 20.15 26.46
N LEU A 435 -7.86 20.10 25.49
CA LEU A 435 -6.62 20.88 25.55
C LEU A 435 -6.79 22.19 24.77
N PRO A 436 -6.54 23.37 25.39
CA PRO A 436 -6.66 24.66 24.72
C PRO A 436 -5.87 24.77 23.41
N ASP A 437 -4.63 24.28 23.39
CA ASP A 437 -3.74 24.28 22.22
C ASP A 437 -4.32 23.45 21.06
N HIS A 438 -5.11 22.41 21.36
CA HIS A 438 -5.79 21.58 20.35
C HIS A 438 -7.08 22.21 19.82
N GLN A 439 -7.59 23.25 20.50
CA GLN A 439 -8.82 23.94 20.09
C GLN A 439 -8.55 25.18 19.25
N GLU A 440 -7.44 25.88 19.46
CA GLU A 440 -7.22 27.25 18.95
C GLU A 440 -7.46 27.42 17.45
N GLY A 441 -7.02 26.46 16.62
CA GLY A 441 -7.25 26.46 15.16
C GLY A 441 -8.65 26.01 14.70
N PHE A 442 -9.46 25.45 15.60
CA PHE A 442 -10.72 24.77 15.28
C PHE A 442 -11.94 25.32 16.05
N LYS A 443 -11.78 26.32 16.93
CA LYS A 443 -12.87 26.88 17.75
C LYS A 443 -14.12 27.24 16.95
N LYS A 444 -13.94 28.00 15.86
CA LYS A 444 -15.06 28.43 14.99
C LYS A 444 -15.76 27.22 14.35
N LEU A 445 -14.98 26.23 13.93
CA LEU A 445 -15.50 25.00 13.33
C LEU A 445 -16.32 24.19 14.36
N ASP A 446 -15.83 24.13 15.61
CA ASP A 446 -16.53 23.47 16.72
C ASP A 446 -17.83 24.18 17.10
N GLU A 447 -17.85 25.52 17.05
CA GLU A 447 -19.06 26.31 17.30
C GLU A 447 -20.13 26.06 16.23
N ILE A 448 -19.72 25.98 14.95
CA ILE A 448 -20.62 25.65 13.85
C ILE A 448 -21.15 24.22 14.02
N ALA A 449 -20.28 23.23 14.28
CA ALA A 449 -20.67 21.85 14.46
C ALA A 449 -21.64 21.67 15.65
N LYS A 450 -21.41 22.36 16.78
CA LYS A 450 -22.33 22.36 17.93
C LYS A 450 -23.69 22.99 17.61
N ARG A 451 -23.74 23.94 16.69
CA ARG A 451 -24.97 24.64 16.30
C ARG A 451 -25.77 23.84 15.27
N GLU A 452 -25.09 23.31 14.25
CA GLU A 452 -25.73 22.70 13.08
C GLU A 452 -25.98 21.19 13.26
N VAL A 453 -25.04 20.48 13.91
CA VAL A 453 -25.09 19.01 14.07
C VAL A 453 -24.66 18.58 15.49
N PRO A 454 -25.37 19.05 16.54
CA PRO A 454 -24.97 18.84 17.94
C PRO A 454 -24.84 17.35 18.32
N GLU A 455 -25.75 16.50 17.85
CA GLU A 455 -25.76 15.06 18.16
C GLU A 455 -24.53 14.36 17.56
N ALA A 456 -24.21 14.65 16.30
CA ALA A 456 -23.03 14.11 15.62
C ALA A 456 -21.73 14.56 16.31
N PHE A 457 -21.65 15.84 16.73
CA PHE A 457 -20.49 16.35 17.48
C PHE A 457 -20.33 15.68 18.84
N GLN A 458 -21.44 15.37 19.54
CA GLN A 458 -21.39 14.61 20.79
C GLN A 458 -20.99 13.15 20.57
N ALA A 459 -21.45 12.52 19.49
CA ALA A 459 -21.05 11.15 19.13
C ALA A 459 -19.54 11.04 18.88
N LEU A 460 -18.91 12.05 18.28
CA LEU A 460 -17.46 12.11 18.13
C LEU A 460 -16.75 12.16 19.49
N LYS A 461 -17.22 13.02 20.40
CA LYS A 461 -16.57 13.20 21.71
C LYS A 461 -16.76 12.01 22.66
N ASN A 462 -17.94 11.42 22.67
CA ASN A 462 -18.31 10.41 23.68
C ASN A 462 -18.11 8.98 23.18
N SER A 463 -18.27 8.75 21.87
CA SER A 463 -18.26 7.42 21.27
C SER A 463 -17.20 7.24 20.19
N SER A 464 -16.38 8.27 19.89
CA SER A 464 -15.38 8.24 18.80
C SER A 464 -15.97 7.95 17.42
N ILE A 465 -17.22 8.39 17.18
CA ILE A 465 -17.93 8.18 15.91
C ILE A 465 -18.06 9.50 15.16
N VAL A 466 -17.67 9.50 13.89
CA VAL A 466 -17.90 10.59 12.95
C VAL A 466 -19.03 10.19 12.00
N GLN A 467 -20.05 11.03 11.93
CA GLN A 467 -21.19 10.88 11.01
C GLN A 467 -20.99 11.75 9.76
N THR A 468 -21.71 11.44 8.68
CA THR A 468 -21.55 12.09 7.36
C THR A 468 -21.82 13.59 7.42
N GLU A 469 -22.81 14.01 8.21
CA GLU A 469 -23.23 15.40 8.40
C GLU A 469 -22.16 16.21 9.15
N LEU A 470 -21.44 15.57 10.07
CA LEU A 470 -20.32 16.23 10.75
C LEU A 470 -19.13 16.45 9.80
N LEU A 471 -18.90 15.52 8.87
CA LEU A 471 -17.91 15.71 7.82
C LEU A 471 -18.29 16.82 6.86
N ASP A 472 -19.57 17.03 6.57
CA ASP A 472 -20.02 18.15 5.73
C ASP A 472 -19.65 19.50 6.35
N VAL A 473 -19.72 19.62 7.68
CA VAL A 473 -19.25 20.80 8.41
C VAL A 473 -17.72 20.88 8.43
N PHE A 474 -17.04 19.80 8.84
CA PHE A 474 -15.59 19.80 9.02
C PHE A 474 -14.80 19.96 7.71
N TRP A 475 -15.34 19.45 6.61
CA TRP A 475 -14.73 19.47 5.29
C TRP A 475 -15.50 20.38 4.31
N ALA A 476 -16.21 21.38 4.83
CA ALA A 476 -16.93 22.37 4.02
C ALA A 476 -16.03 23.18 3.08
N ARG A 477 -14.71 23.24 3.36
CA ARG A 477 -13.74 23.93 2.49
C ARG A 477 -13.61 23.21 1.15
N ASP A 478 -13.56 23.98 0.05
CA ASP A 478 -13.50 23.45 -1.32
C ASP A 478 -12.33 22.48 -1.55
N GLU A 479 -11.20 22.71 -0.87
CA GLU A 479 -10.01 21.85 -0.92
C GLU A 479 -10.24 20.42 -0.40
N PHE A 480 -11.21 20.21 0.49
CA PHE A 480 -11.59 18.88 0.99
C PHE A 480 -12.83 18.36 0.27
N LYS A 481 -13.81 19.23 0.04
CA LYS A 481 -15.09 18.89 -0.60
C LYS A 481 -14.91 18.24 -1.97
N SER A 482 -14.02 18.79 -2.81
CA SER A 482 -13.72 18.28 -4.15
C SER A 482 -13.05 16.90 -4.19
N HIS A 483 -12.43 16.48 -3.08
CA HIS A 483 -11.67 15.23 -2.98
C HIS A 483 -12.16 14.32 -1.85
N ARG A 484 -13.39 14.53 -1.36
CA ARG A 484 -13.97 13.84 -0.20
C ARG A 484 -13.86 12.32 -0.28
N GLU A 485 -14.29 11.72 -1.39
CA GLU A 485 -14.30 10.26 -1.56
C GLU A 485 -12.89 9.65 -1.55
N SER A 486 -11.93 10.34 -2.17
CA SER A 486 -10.53 9.93 -2.16
C SER A 486 -9.93 10.06 -0.76
N LEU A 487 -10.30 11.11 -0.02
CA LEU A 487 -9.87 11.30 1.37
C LEU A 487 -10.47 10.24 2.30
N LEU A 488 -11.76 9.93 2.19
CA LEU A 488 -12.39 8.82 2.93
C LEU A 488 -11.72 7.48 2.63
N SER A 489 -11.41 7.23 1.36
CA SER A 489 -10.68 6.03 0.95
C SER A 489 -9.28 6.00 1.56
N LEU A 490 -8.58 7.13 1.61
CA LEU A 490 -7.25 7.24 2.21
C LEU A 490 -7.30 6.94 3.71
N LEU A 491 -8.20 7.60 4.44
CA LEU A 491 -8.35 7.40 5.89
C LEU A 491 -8.76 5.97 6.23
N THR A 492 -9.63 5.35 5.43
CA THR A 492 -10.04 3.95 5.61
C THR A 492 -8.87 2.99 5.36
N ASN A 493 -8.13 3.19 4.28
CA ASN A 493 -7.00 2.33 3.91
C ASN A 493 -5.90 2.32 4.99
N PHE A 494 -5.65 3.47 5.64
CA PHE A 494 -4.65 3.59 6.70
C PHE A 494 -5.20 3.33 8.11
N GLY A 495 -6.45 2.86 8.23
CA GLY A 495 -7.08 2.50 9.51
C GLY A 495 -7.36 3.70 10.43
N LEU A 496 -7.36 4.92 9.89
CA LEU A 496 -7.77 6.13 10.60
C LEU A 496 -9.29 6.19 10.74
N PHE A 497 -10.02 5.61 9.78
CA PHE A 497 -11.45 5.34 9.86
C PHE A 497 -11.75 3.86 9.72
N VAL A 498 -12.76 3.42 10.49
CA VAL A 498 -13.39 2.12 10.34
C VAL A 498 -14.86 2.36 9.94
N PRO A 499 -15.23 2.16 8.66
CA PRO A 499 -16.58 2.41 8.17
C PRO A 499 -17.54 1.32 8.63
N VAL A 500 -18.72 1.74 9.06
CA VAL A 500 -19.81 0.88 9.52
C VAL A 500 -21.11 1.31 8.85
N LEU A 501 -21.82 0.34 8.28
CA LEU A 501 -23.09 0.57 7.60
C LEU A 501 -24.20 0.83 8.61
N VAL A 502 -25.01 1.88 8.40
CA VAL A 502 -26.10 2.28 9.30
C VAL A 502 -27.43 1.66 8.89
N SER A 503 -27.75 1.66 7.59
CA SER A 503 -28.93 1.02 7.01
C SER A 503 -28.57 0.35 5.67
N PRO A 504 -29.07 -0.87 5.40
CA PRO A 504 -28.81 -1.57 4.14
C PRO A 504 -29.82 -1.24 3.01
N ASP A 505 -30.69 -0.23 3.17
CA ASP A 505 -31.74 0.06 2.19
C ASP A 505 -31.19 0.59 0.86
N ASP A 506 -31.77 0.12 -0.25
CA ASP A 506 -31.26 0.22 -1.63
C ASP A 506 -31.13 1.65 -2.21
N ASN A 507 -31.61 2.69 -1.52
CA ASN A 507 -31.66 4.04 -2.09
C ASN A 507 -30.54 4.98 -1.64
N GLU A 508 -30.03 4.90 -0.40
CA GLU A 508 -28.86 5.66 0.06
C GLU A 508 -28.10 4.88 1.15
N THR A 509 -26.88 4.43 0.82
CA THR A 509 -26.03 3.68 1.75
C THR A 509 -25.35 4.63 2.72
N GLU A 510 -25.92 4.80 3.92
CA GLU A 510 -25.36 5.69 4.94
C GLU A 510 -24.27 4.99 5.78
N TYR A 511 -23.11 5.65 5.92
CA TYR A 511 -21.99 5.18 6.73
C TYR A 511 -21.74 6.04 7.97
N LYS A 512 -21.36 5.38 9.06
CA LYS A 512 -20.72 6.00 10.22
C LYS A 512 -19.28 5.53 10.30
N TYR A 513 -18.39 6.41 10.73
CA TYR A 513 -16.95 6.14 10.77
C TYR A 513 -16.49 6.14 12.22
N PHE A 514 -16.01 5.01 12.69
CA PHE A 514 -15.29 4.95 13.95
C PHE A 514 -13.87 5.50 13.77
N VAL A 515 -13.37 6.24 14.77
CA VAL A 515 -12.03 6.85 14.78
C VAL A 515 -11.16 6.15 15.83
N PRO A 516 -10.39 5.11 15.46
CA PRO A 516 -9.70 4.27 16.45
C PRO A 516 -8.65 5.02 17.28
N ALA A 517 -8.10 6.11 16.74
CA ALA A 517 -7.16 6.97 17.45
C ALA A 517 -7.74 7.61 18.73
N LEU A 518 -9.06 7.76 18.82
CA LEU A 518 -9.76 8.37 19.96
C LEU A 518 -10.33 7.32 20.95
N MET A 519 -10.28 6.04 20.59
CA MET A 519 -10.86 4.96 21.37
C MET A 519 -9.98 4.56 22.56
N GLN A 520 -10.60 3.91 23.55
CA GLN A 520 -9.89 3.30 24.66
C GLN A 520 -9.46 1.87 24.33
N ASP A 521 -8.42 1.41 25.01
CA ASP A 521 -7.99 0.02 24.97
C ASP A 521 -8.95 -0.80 25.85
N LEU A 522 -9.40 -1.96 25.37
CA LEU A 522 -10.16 -2.90 26.18
C LEU A 522 -9.20 -3.62 27.16
N PRO A 523 -9.42 -3.55 28.48
CA PRO A 523 -8.76 -4.42 29.44
C PRO A 523 -9.42 -5.79 29.39
N SER A 524 -8.68 -6.86 29.10
CA SER A 524 -9.25 -8.21 29.25
C SER A 524 -8.26 -9.24 29.80
N GLU A 525 -8.79 -10.10 30.66
CA GLU A 525 -8.14 -11.31 31.15
C GLU A 525 -8.12 -12.37 30.04
N LEU A 526 -7.01 -13.09 29.95
CA LEU A 526 -6.80 -14.14 28.94
C LEU A 526 -7.53 -15.41 29.39
N ASP A 527 -8.62 -15.79 28.72
CA ASP A 527 -9.26 -17.11 28.94
C ASP A 527 -8.64 -18.16 28.02
N ASP A 528 -7.71 -18.95 28.58
CA ASP A 528 -6.91 -19.95 27.85
C ASP A 528 -7.69 -21.14 27.29
N LYS A 529 -9.01 -21.23 27.55
CA LYS A 529 -9.87 -22.32 27.05
C LYS A 529 -10.41 -22.11 25.64
N ARG A 530 -10.29 -20.90 25.06
CA ARG A 530 -10.81 -20.59 23.73
C ARG A 530 -9.94 -21.14 22.61
N THR A 531 -10.57 -21.54 21.51
CA THR A 531 -9.87 -21.90 20.27
C THR A 531 -9.29 -20.63 19.66
N ARG A 532 -7.97 -20.56 19.53
CA ARG A 532 -7.24 -19.37 19.06
C ARG A 532 -6.46 -19.62 17.79
N LEU A 533 -6.51 -18.65 16.88
CA LEU A 533 -5.56 -18.47 15.79
C LEU A 533 -4.66 -17.27 16.11
N ARG A 534 -3.38 -17.37 15.77
CA ARG A 534 -2.42 -16.27 15.88
C ARG A 534 -1.98 -15.83 14.49
N LEU A 535 -2.15 -14.55 14.19
CA LEU A 535 -1.57 -13.90 13.01
C LEU A 535 -0.22 -13.30 13.42
N HIS A 536 0.88 -13.83 12.89
CA HIS A 536 2.22 -13.37 13.21
C HIS A 536 2.83 -12.58 12.05
N PHE A 537 3.31 -11.37 12.33
CA PHE A 537 3.73 -10.39 11.33
C PHE A 537 5.23 -10.09 11.39
N THR A 538 5.91 -10.26 10.26
CA THR A 538 7.36 -10.05 10.13
C THR A 538 7.70 -9.23 8.89
N MET A 539 8.87 -8.60 8.87
CA MET A 539 9.36 -7.89 7.67
C MET A 539 10.11 -8.85 6.76
N LYS A 540 9.97 -8.70 5.44
CA LYS A 540 10.64 -9.54 4.43
C LYS A 540 12.16 -9.62 4.62
N GLU A 541 12.80 -8.50 4.94
CA GLU A 541 14.25 -8.42 5.21
C GLU A 541 14.71 -9.30 6.38
N GLN A 542 13.85 -9.49 7.40
CA GLN A 542 14.14 -10.35 8.55
C GLN A 542 14.09 -11.84 8.20
N CYS A 543 13.35 -12.21 7.16
CA CYS A 543 13.31 -13.56 6.63
C CYS A 543 14.53 -13.88 5.73
N GLU A 544 15.19 -12.86 5.18
CA GLU A 544 16.28 -13.00 4.19
C GLU A 544 17.70 -12.78 4.75
N ALA A 545 17.84 -12.39 6.03
CA ALA A 545 19.12 -12.06 6.66
C ALA A 545 20.16 -13.22 6.60
N PRO A 546 21.44 -12.95 6.28
CA PRO A 546 22.42 -13.97 5.91
C PRO A 546 23.21 -14.61 7.06
N GLU A 547 22.76 -14.55 8.33
CA GLU A 547 23.57 -15.07 9.45
C GLU A 547 22.89 -16.19 10.25
N ARG A 548 23.63 -17.32 10.26
CA ARG A 548 23.47 -18.58 11.00
C ARG A 548 22.69 -19.68 10.27
N SER A 549 23.48 -20.58 9.67
CA SER A 549 23.20 -21.96 9.23
C SER A 549 22.02 -22.17 8.27
N ASN A 550 22.35 -22.66 7.06
CA ASN A 550 21.48 -23.29 6.06
C ASN A 550 20.17 -22.55 5.73
N LYS A 551 20.21 -21.70 4.70
CA LYS A 551 19.03 -21.04 4.07
C LYS A 551 17.91 -22.01 3.66
N GLU A 552 18.22 -23.29 3.46
CA GLU A 552 17.23 -24.33 3.11
C GLU A 552 16.54 -24.99 4.32
N GLU A 553 17.04 -24.84 5.54
CA GLU A 553 16.46 -25.49 6.74
C GLU A 553 15.42 -24.61 7.45
N ARG A 554 15.64 -23.29 7.57
CA ARG A 554 14.68 -22.38 8.24
C ARG A 554 13.41 -22.07 7.45
N SER A 555 13.47 -22.15 6.13
CA SER A 555 12.31 -21.94 5.24
C SER A 555 11.30 -23.09 5.27
N ARG A 556 11.57 -24.15 6.05
CA ARG A 556 10.79 -25.41 6.13
C ARG A 556 10.29 -25.75 7.54
N GLU A 557 10.45 -24.85 8.52
CA GLU A 557 9.88 -25.05 9.86
C GLU A 557 8.36 -24.82 9.85
N VAL A 558 7.62 -25.89 10.16
CA VAL A 558 6.15 -25.87 10.29
C VAL A 558 5.71 -25.55 11.71
N VAL A 559 6.58 -25.79 12.71
CA VAL A 559 6.28 -25.65 14.14
C VAL A 559 7.20 -24.62 14.78
N TYR A 560 6.62 -23.67 15.52
CA TYR A 560 7.29 -22.51 16.11
C TYR A 560 7.09 -22.47 17.62
N PRO A 561 8.18 -22.37 18.40
CA PRO A 561 8.10 -22.05 19.83
C PRO A 561 7.53 -20.64 20.13
N GLU A 562 6.85 -20.45 21.26
CA GLU A 562 6.28 -19.16 21.68
C GLU A 562 7.32 -18.02 21.75
N ASN A 563 8.55 -18.33 22.18
CA ASN A 563 9.62 -17.35 22.32
C ASN A 563 10.18 -16.85 20.97
N THR A 564 10.12 -17.65 19.90
CA THR A 564 10.58 -17.25 18.57
C THR A 564 9.59 -16.35 17.84
N LEU A 565 8.34 -16.26 18.32
CA LEU A 565 7.28 -15.45 17.74
C LEU A 565 7.16 -14.04 18.36
N ARG A 566 8.15 -13.64 19.19
CA ARG A 566 8.18 -12.32 19.83
C ARG A 566 8.75 -11.23 18.94
N ASP A 567 9.56 -11.62 17.96
CA ASP A 567 10.15 -10.70 17.00
C ASP A 567 9.15 -10.34 15.89
N GLY A 568 9.41 -9.26 15.17
CA GLY A 568 8.52 -8.73 14.13
C GLY A 568 7.95 -7.35 14.45
N PHE A 569 6.95 -6.93 13.68
CA PHE A 569 6.28 -5.65 13.81
C PHE A 569 4.92 -5.67 13.11
N PHE A 570 3.91 -5.09 13.74
CA PHE A 570 2.60 -4.86 13.13
C PHE A 570 2.12 -3.43 13.44
N PRO A 571 1.93 -2.56 12.41
CA PRO A 571 1.44 -1.20 12.63
C PRO A 571 0.03 -1.18 13.22
N LEU A 572 -0.27 -0.19 14.05
CA LEU A 572 -1.61 -0.06 14.64
C LEU A 572 -2.67 0.29 13.59
N GLY A 573 -2.36 1.14 12.60
CA GLY A 573 -3.28 1.44 11.48
C GLY A 573 -3.60 0.20 10.64
N ALA A 574 -2.62 -0.69 10.45
CA ALA A 574 -2.81 -1.99 9.79
C ALA A 574 -3.81 -2.88 10.55
N PHE A 575 -3.75 -2.90 11.89
CA PHE A 575 -4.73 -3.59 12.72
C PHE A 575 -6.14 -3.04 12.49
N HIS A 576 -6.32 -1.72 12.49
CA HIS A 576 -7.65 -1.12 12.27
C HIS A 576 -8.16 -1.33 10.84
N GLY A 577 -7.28 -1.36 9.85
CA GLY A 577 -7.63 -1.78 8.48
C GLY A 577 -8.12 -3.24 8.42
N LEU A 578 -7.52 -4.13 9.21
CA LEU A 578 -7.98 -5.52 9.36
C LEU A 578 -9.38 -5.56 10.00
N CYS A 579 -9.61 -4.78 11.07
CA CYS A 579 -10.92 -4.66 11.71
C CYS A 579 -11.97 -4.10 10.76
N ALA A 580 -11.64 -3.08 9.96
CA ALA A 580 -12.54 -2.49 8.97
C ALA A 580 -12.95 -3.50 7.90
N GLY A 581 -12.00 -4.28 7.38
CA GLY A 581 -12.30 -5.35 6.42
C GLY A 581 -13.24 -6.41 7.00
N LEU A 582 -13.09 -6.74 8.29
CA LEU A 582 -13.91 -7.74 8.96
C LEU A 582 -15.32 -7.21 9.30
N ILE A 583 -15.44 -5.98 9.80
CA ILE A 583 -16.73 -5.38 10.13
C ILE A 583 -17.53 -5.08 8.86
N GLY A 584 -16.90 -4.48 7.84
CA GLY A 584 -17.56 -4.22 6.55
C GLY A 584 -18.01 -5.49 5.82
N SER A 585 -17.45 -6.64 6.19
CA SER A 585 -17.80 -7.96 5.68
C SER A 585 -19.11 -8.53 6.24
N CYS A 586 -19.59 -8.02 7.38
CA CYS A 586 -20.73 -8.51 8.14
C CYS A 586 -21.52 -7.33 8.73
N PRO A 587 -22.50 -6.77 8.00
CA PRO A 587 -23.41 -5.76 8.54
C PRO A 587 -24.28 -6.39 9.62
N GLY A 588 -23.81 -6.34 10.86
CA GLY A 588 -24.43 -6.95 12.04
C GLY A 588 -23.91 -6.33 13.33
N ARG A 589 -24.14 -7.00 14.46
CA ARG A 589 -23.60 -6.58 15.76
C ARG A 589 -22.08 -6.59 15.70
N HIS A 590 -21.45 -5.53 16.17
CA HIS A 590 -20.01 -5.40 16.28
C HIS A 590 -19.66 -4.55 17.50
N GLU A 591 -18.43 -4.72 17.99
CA GLU A 591 -17.89 -3.95 19.11
C GLU A 591 -16.43 -3.64 18.77
N LEU A 592 -16.07 -2.36 18.81
CA LEU A 592 -14.75 -1.90 18.42
C LEU A 592 -14.10 -1.11 19.55
N HIS A 593 -12.88 -1.52 19.87
CA HIS A 593 -11.98 -0.85 20.80
C HIS A 593 -10.66 -0.56 20.09
N ARG A 594 -9.80 0.26 20.68
CA ARG A 594 -8.52 0.63 20.07
C ARG A 594 -7.61 -0.57 19.80
N ASN A 595 -7.69 -1.61 20.62
CA ASN A 595 -6.83 -2.79 20.58
C ASN A 595 -7.60 -4.10 20.34
N SER A 596 -8.91 -4.02 20.07
CA SER A 596 -9.77 -5.19 19.93
C SER A 596 -10.97 -4.91 19.02
N ALA A 597 -11.41 -5.90 18.25
CA ALA A 597 -12.65 -5.84 17.48
C ALA A 597 -13.39 -7.16 17.59
N SER A 598 -14.68 -7.10 17.92
CA SER A 598 -15.56 -8.26 17.97
C SER A 598 -16.62 -8.13 16.88
N VAL A 599 -16.80 -9.19 16.09
CA VAL A 599 -17.78 -9.27 15.01
C VAL A 599 -18.59 -10.55 15.20
N TRP A 600 -19.90 -10.44 15.06
CA TRP A 600 -20.81 -11.57 15.20
C TRP A 600 -21.19 -12.09 13.82
N PHE A 601 -21.02 -13.39 13.63
CA PHE A 601 -21.47 -14.14 12.47
C PHE A 601 -22.60 -15.05 12.95
N ASP A 602 -23.83 -14.77 12.53
CA ASP A 602 -25.04 -15.39 13.07
C ASP A 602 -25.12 -15.23 14.61
N ASN A 603 -24.92 -16.30 15.39
CA ASN A 603 -24.92 -16.28 16.86
C ASN A 603 -23.50 -16.31 17.49
N ASP A 604 -22.45 -16.50 16.69
CA ASP A 604 -21.10 -16.71 17.17
C ASP A 604 -20.23 -15.47 17.04
N CYS A 605 -19.44 -15.20 18.09
CA CYS A 605 -18.59 -14.01 18.18
C CYS A 605 -17.14 -14.36 17.86
N VAL A 606 -16.56 -13.60 16.93
CA VAL A 606 -15.15 -13.64 16.60
C VAL A 606 -14.50 -12.37 17.12
N THR A 607 -13.47 -12.51 17.93
CA THR A 607 -12.74 -11.38 18.51
C THR A 607 -11.31 -11.35 18.01
N LEU A 608 -10.90 -10.22 17.43
CA LEU A 608 -9.52 -9.90 17.10
C LEU A 608 -8.96 -9.05 18.23
N THR A 609 -7.77 -9.39 18.73
CA THR A 609 -7.10 -8.62 19.78
C THR A 609 -5.64 -8.39 19.42
N PHE A 610 -5.21 -7.14 19.46
CA PHE A 610 -3.84 -6.71 19.21
C PHE A 610 -3.27 -5.98 20.43
N ARG A 611 -2.25 -6.56 21.08
CA ARG A 611 -1.66 -5.98 22.29
C ARG A 611 -0.18 -5.67 22.07
N PRO A 612 0.16 -4.49 21.53
CA PRO A 612 1.54 -4.13 21.24
C PRO A 612 2.44 -4.08 22.50
N LYS A 613 1.87 -3.94 23.70
CA LYS A 613 2.64 -4.03 24.95
C LYS A 613 3.16 -5.45 25.26
N SER A 614 2.41 -6.49 24.87
CA SER A 614 2.77 -7.89 25.13
C SER A 614 3.38 -8.59 23.91
N SER A 615 2.86 -8.31 22.71
CA SER A 615 3.43 -8.78 21.45
C SER A 615 3.19 -7.73 20.36
N LYS A 616 4.28 -7.23 19.79
CA LYS A 616 4.27 -6.16 18.78
C LYS A 616 4.01 -6.65 17.36
N SER A 617 3.96 -7.97 17.18
CA SER A 617 3.86 -8.64 15.88
C SER A 617 2.72 -9.64 15.81
N CYS A 618 1.91 -9.77 16.86
CA CYS A 618 0.87 -10.80 16.90
C CYS A 618 -0.52 -10.23 17.10
N VAL A 619 -1.45 -10.62 16.23
CA VAL A 619 -2.89 -10.45 16.45
C VAL A 619 -3.48 -11.81 16.81
N MET A 620 -4.23 -11.86 17.89
CA MET A 620 -4.96 -13.05 18.32
C MET A 620 -6.37 -13.01 17.74
N VAL A 621 -6.84 -14.13 17.21
CA VAL A 621 -8.20 -14.33 16.70
C VAL A 621 -8.84 -15.43 17.55
N ASP A 622 -9.84 -15.05 18.34
CA ASP A 622 -10.63 -15.95 19.17
C ASP A 622 -11.96 -16.25 18.46
N PHE A 623 -12.24 -17.52 18.20
CA PHE A 623 -13.44 -17.95 17.46
C PHE A 623 -14.67 -18.27 18.36
N GLY A 624 -14.63 -17.89 19.64
CA GLY A 624 -15.69 -18.26 20.60
C GLY A 624 -15.73 -19.77 20.91
N GLU A 625 -16.89 -20.28 21.34
CA GLU A 625 -17.09 -21.69 21.74
C GLU A 625 -17.50 -22.61 20.56
N SER A 626 -17.91 -22.04 19.43
CA SER A 626 -18.52 -22.73 18.29
C SER A 626 -17.67 -22.59 17.02
N CYS A 627 -16.64 -23.43 16.88
CA CYS A 627 -15.94 -23.61 15.60
C CYS A 627 -16.58 -24.68 14.70
N LYS A 628 -17.60 -25.41 15.19
CA LYS A 628 -18.02 -26.70 14.63
C LYS A 628 -18.87 -26.60 13.36
N GLU A 629 -19.44 -25.45 13.05
CA GLU A 629 -20.34 -25.27 11.89
C GLU A 629 -19.63 -24.66 10.65
N GLY A 630 -18.30 -24.61 10.62
CA GLY A 630 -17.55 -24.03 9.48
C GLY A 630 -17.46 -22.49 9.49
N LEU A 631 -17.94 -21.83 10.55
CA LEU A 631 -17.84 -20.37 10.76
C LEU A 631 -16.38 -19.91 10.90
N GLY A 632 -15.56 -20.65 11.65
CA GLY A 632 -14.11 -20.39 11.76
C GLY A 632 -13.41 -20.36 10.40
N ALA A 633 -13.95 -21.11 9.43
CA ALA A 633 -13.43 -21.13 8.09
C ALA A 633 -13.68 -19.88 7.27
N LEU A 634 -14.93 -19.41 7.30
CA LEU A 634 -15.33 -18.20 6.61
C LEU A 634 -14.49 -17.02 7.10
N VAL A 635 -14.20 -16.99 8.41
CA VAL A 635 -13.35 -15.97 9.04
C VAL A 635 -11.91 -16.09 8.56
N VAL A 636 -11.30 -17.28 8.60
CA VAL A 636 -9.92 -17.51 8.14
C VAL A 636 -9.75 -17.10 6.68
N ASP A 637 -10.65 -17.53 5.80
CA ASP A 637 -10.59 -17.19 4.38
C ASP A 637 -10.80 -15.70 4.14
N ARG A 638 -11.71 -15.04 4.88
CA ARG A 638 -11.87 -13.58 4.81
C ARG A 638 -10.62 -12.85 5.31
N LEU A 639 -10.01 -13.29 6.41
CA LEU A 639 -8.77 -12.72 6.91
C LEU A 639 -7.65 -12.83 5.87
N ARG A 640 -7.51 -13.96 5.17
CA ARG A 640 -6.55 -14.11 4.06
C ARG A 640 -6.78 -13.07 2.96
N VAL A 641 -8.03 -12.86 2.56
CA VAL A 641 -8.38 -11.85 1.55
C VAL A 641 -8.02 -10.45 2.03
N ILE A 642 -8.41 -10.08 3.26
CA ILE A 642 -8.12 -8.76 3.82
C ILE A 642 -6.60 -8.54 3.93
N LEU A 643 -5.85 -9.54 4.40
CA LEU A 643 -4.38 -9.51 4.48
C LEU A 643 -3.74 -9.32 3.11
N ALA A 644 -4.24 -10.00 2.07
CA ALA A 644 -3.68 -9.92 0.72
C ALA A 644 -4.07 -8.63 -0.02
N GLN A 645 -5.32 -8.16 0.12
CA GLN A 645 -5.83 -7.03 -0.64
C GLN A 645 -5.54 -5.68 0.02
N ASN A 646 -5.68 -5.56 1.35
CA ASN A 646 -5.60 -4.27 2.03
C ASN A 646 -4.22 -4.04 2.64
N LEU A 647 -3.61 -5.08 3.23
CA LEU A 647 -2.35 -4.91 3.95
C LEU A 647 -1.14 -4.92 3.02
N LYS A 648 -1.05 -5.86 2.07
CA LYS A 648 0.10 -5.90 1.15
C LYS A 648 0.18 -4.69 0.21
N SER A 649 -0.95 -4.08 -0.17
CA SER A 649 -0.95 -2.89 -1.05
C SER A 649 -0.38 -1.64 -0.38
N ILE A 650 -0.39 -1.59 0.95
CA ILE A 650 0.08 -0.44 1.75
C ILE A 650 1.43 -0.76 2.40
N TYR A 651 1.61 -2.02 2.81
CA TYR A 651 2.78 -2.53 3.53
C TYR A 651 3.42 -3.67 2.73
N GLU A 652 4.02 -3.35 1.58
CA GLU A 652 4.57 -4.33 0.63
C GLU A 652 5.59 -5.31 1.26
N ASN A 653 6.32 -4.86 2.28
CA ASN A 653 7.35 -5.65 2.97
C ASN A 653 6.84 -6.46 4.16
N LEU A 654 5.56 -6.34 4.52
CA LEU A 654 4.97 -7.02 5.66
C LEU A 654 4.47 -8.42 5.26
N GLN A 655 4.95 -9.44 5.96
CA GLN A 655 4.53 -10.82 5.78
C GLN A 655 3.72 -11.28 6.98
N CYS A 656 2.69 -12.08 6.73
CA CYS A 656 1.82 -12.65 7.76
C CYS A 656 1.87 -14.18 7.69
N LYS A 657 2.04 -14.83 8.84
CA LYS A 657 1.85 -16.27 9.02
C LYS A 657 0.61 -16.52 9.88
N MET A 658 -0.22 -17.48 9.46
CA MET A 658 -1.40 -17.90 10.22
C MET A 658 -1.04 -19.15 11.03
N LEU A 659 -1.07 -19.03 12.35
CA LEU A 659 -0.58 -20.05 13.27
C LEU A 659 -1.70 -20.60 14.16
N ALA A 660 -1.84 -21.92 14.22
CA ALA A 660 -2.74 -22.62 15.14
C ALA A 660 -1.98 -23.15 16.36
N ARG A 661 -2.65 -23.24 17.52
CA ARG A 661 -2.05 -23.76 18.76
C ARG A 661 -1.79 -25.27 18.63
N TYR A 662 -0.65 -25.74 19.12
CA TYR A 662 -0.34 -27.17 19.15
C TYR A 662 -1.26 -27.91 20.15
N PRO A 663 -1.84 -29.08 19.79
CA PRO A 663 -2.87 -29.76 20.60
C PRO A 663 -2.49 -30.05 22.06
N ASP A 664 -1.24 -30.44 22.33
CA ASP A 664 -0.80 -30.92 23.65
C ASP A 664 0.29 -30.06 24.30
N CYS A 665 0.66 -28.92 23.68
CA CYS A 665 1.70 -28.04 24.17
C CYS A 665 1.30 -26.57 24.03
N GLY A 666 1.00 -25.91 25.15
CA GLY A 666 0.56 -24.51 25.18
C GLY A 666 1.61 -23.50 24.70
N THR A 667 2.85 -23.93 24.45
CA THR A 667 4.00 -23.08 24.10
C THR A 667 4.49 -23.26 22.66
N LYS A 668 3.78 -24.06 21.84
CA LYS A 668 4.11 -24.28 20.43
C LYS A 668 2.94 -23.90 19.51
N TRP A 669 3.30 -23.44 18.32
CA TRP A 669 2.39 -22.99 17.27
C TRP A 669 2.72 -23.68 15.96
N VAL A 670 1.73 -23.91 15.12
CA VAL A 670 1.85 -24.59 13.83
C VAL A 670 1.40 -23.66 12.72
N ASP A 671 2.24 -23.46 11.71
CA ASP A 671 1.88 -22.72 10.50
C ASP A 671 0.91 -23.54 9.66
N ILE A 672 -0.34 -23.08 9.58
CA ILE A 672 -1.43 -23.82 8.93
C ILE A 672 -1.28 -23.88 7.40
N ASP A 673 -0.52 -22.96 6.81
CA ASP A 673 -0.34 -22.87 5.36
C ASP A 673 0.89 -23.69 4.91
N ALA A 674 1.91 -23.81 5.77
CA ALA A 674 3.07 -24.69 5.55
C ALA A 674 2.78 -26.16 5.88
N LEU A 675 1.84 -26.41 6.79
CA LEU A 675 1.51 -27.74 7.31
C LEU A 675 1.14 -28.80 6.24
N PRO A 676 0.34 -28.49 5.20
CA PRO A 676 0.03 -29.46 4.13
C PRO A 676 1.23 -29.80 3.22
N GLN A 677 2.28 -28.96 3.21
CA GLN A 677 3.36 -29.02 2.23
C GLN A 677 4.55 -29.87 2.72
N ASP A 678 4.96 -29.69 3.98
CA ASP A 678 6.28 -30.14 4.46
C ASP A 678 6.26 -31.08 5.70
N ALA A 679 5.09 -31.43 6.24
CA ALA A 679 4.99 -32.25 7.47
C ALA A 679 5.70 -33.63 7.38
N LYS A 680 5.96 -34.14 6.18
CA LYS A 680 6.44 -35.52 5.96
C LYS A 680 7.97 -35.72 6.07
N ARG A 681 8.80 -34.68 6.11
CA ARG A 681 10.26 -34.82 5.91
C ARG A 681 11.13 -34.69 7.16
N THR A 682 10.61 -34.18 8.28
CA THR A 682 11.48 -33.73 9.39
C THR A 682 10.98 -34.10 10.79
N LEU A 683 9.88 -34.85 10.92
CA LEU A 683 9.16 -35.04 12.18
C LEU A 683 9.10 -36.50 12.62
N SER A 684 9.08 -36.73 13.94
CA SER A 684 8.89 -38.07 14.50
C SER A 684 7.48 -38.60 14.21
N LYS A 685 7.29 -39.93 14.30
CA LYS A 685 5.99 -40.57 14.03
C LYS A 685 4.87 -40.04 14.94
N HIS A 686 5.18 -39.76 16.21
CA HIS A 686 4.23 -39.19 17.17
C HIS A 686 3.80 -37.77 16.79
N GLU A 687 4.77 -36.90 16.49
CA GLU A 687 4.49 -35.52 16.07
C GLU A 687 3.68 -35.49 14.77
N LEU A 688 3.92 -36.44 13.85
CA LEU A 688 3.16 -36.58 12.63
C LEU A 688 1.70 -36.99 12.91
N ASP A 689 1.46 -37.90 13.85
CA ASP A 689 0.11 -38.31 14.25
C ASP A 689 -0.66 -37.16 14.92
N GLU A 690 -0.02 -36.40 15.81
CA GLU A 690 -0.59 -35.19 16.43
C GLU A 690 -0.91 -34.10 15.40
N LEU A 691 0.01 -33.85 14.45
CA LEU A 691 -0.23 -32.91 13.37
C LEU A 691 -1.32 -33.38 12.42
N ASN A 692 -1.44 -34.68 12.15
CA ASN A 692 -2.55 -35.23 11.38
C ASN A 692 -3.89 -35.06 12.10
N MET A 693 -3.93 -35.17 13.44
CA MET A 693 -5.11 -34.85 14.23
C MET A 693 -5.45 -33.36 14.19
N LEU A 694 -4.45 -32.48 14.30
CA LEU A 694 -4.62 -31.04 14.16
C LEU A 694 -5.15 -30.69 12.77
N GLN A 695 -4.54 -31.25 11.71
CA GLN A 695 -4.99 -31.12 10.33
C GLN A 695 -6.46 -31.51 10.21
N LYS A 696 -6.88 -32.69 10.71
CA LYS A 696 -8.30 -33.09 10.71
C LYS A 696 -9.22 -32.08 11.40
N LYS A 697 -8.80 -31.49 12.53
CA LYS A 697 -9.56 -30.43 13.22
C LYS A 697 -9.60 -29.11 12.42
N LEU A 698 -8.55 -28.80 11.66
CA LEU A 698 -8.47 -27.61 10.82
C LEU A 698 -9.37 -27.69 9.57
N VAL A 699 -9.89 -28.87 9.19
CA VAL A 699 -10.90 -28.99 8.12
C VAL A 699 -12.10 -28.09 8.41
N ASP A 700 -12.52 -28.02 9.68
CA ASP A 700 -13.62 -27.17 10.15
C ASP A 700 -13.32 -25.67 9.99
N TRP A 701 -12.06 -25.31 9.73
CA TRP A 701 -11.59 -23.95 9.43
C TRP A 701 -11.40 -23.70 7.93
N TYR A 702 -11.92 -24.55 7.04
CA TYR A 702 -12.01 -24.25 5.60
C TYR A 702 -13.45 -24.26 5.06
N THR A 703 -13.77 -23.29 4.19
CA THR A 703 -15.14 -23.02 3.77
C THR A 703 -15.71 -24.22 3.03
N SER A 704 -16.74 -24.85 3.60
CA SER A 704 -17.37 -26.06 3.07
C SER A 704 -18.46 -25.76 2.03
N SER A 705 -18.97 -24.52 1.97
CA SER A 705 -19.93 -24.09 0.96
C SER A 705 -19.88 -22.58 0.67
N CYS A 706 -20.32 -22.15 -0.51
CA CYS A 706 -20.42 -20.75 -0.89
C CYS A 706 -21.62 -20.51 -1.83
N THR A 707 -22.32 -19.39 -1.64
CA THR A 707 -23.48 -19.03 -2.47
C THR A 707 -23.05 -18.13 -3.64
N PHE A 708 -23.45 -18.52 -4.85
CA PHE A 708 -23.18 -17.78 -6.09
C PHE A 708 -24.49 -17.44 -6.80
N SER A 709 -24.51 -16.34 -7.54
CA SER A 709 -25.56 -16.02 -8.50
C SER A 709 -25.25 -16.69 -9.85
N PHE A 710 -26.27 -17.21 -10.52
CA PHE A 710 -26.17 -17.87 -11.82
C PHE A 710 -27.19 -17.29 -12.78
N ILE A 711 -26.89 -17.36 -14.07
CA ILE A 711 -27.85 -17.08 -15.14
C ILE A 711 -28.60 -18.36 -15.50
N ARG A 712 -29.92 -18.28 -15.65
CA ARG A 712 -30.73 -19.36 -16.21
C ARG A 712 -30.32 -19.60 -17.66
N ALA A 713 -29.86 -20.82 -17.96
CA ALA A 713 -29.37 -21.17 -19.29
C ALA A 713 -30.44 -21.02 -20.39
N GLN A 714 -31.72 -21.23 -20.05
CA GLN A 714 -32.85 -21.07 -20.97
C GLN A 714 -32.94 -19.65 -21.50
N GLU A 715 -32.78 -18.64 -20.64
CA GLU A 715 -32.88 -17.23 -21.03
C GLU A 715 -31.78 -16.86 -22.05
N LEU A 716 -30.55 -17.36 -21.84
CA LEU A 716 -29.46 -17.17 -22.79
C LEU A 716 -29.72 -17.88 -24.12
N ARG A 717 -30.30 -19.09 -24.10
CA ARG A 717 -30.66 -19.85 -25.32
C ARG A 717 -31.70 -19.13 -26.17
N GLU A 718 -32.71 -18.56 -25.53
CA GLU A 718 -33.84 -17.86 -26.16
C GLU A 718 -33.50 -16.40 -26.52
N SER A 719 -32.46 -15.84 -25.92
CA SER A 719 -31.98 -14.50 -26.24
C SER A 719 -31.42 -14.39 -27.67
N SER A 720 -31.54 -13.20 -28.24
CA SER A 720 -31.00 -12.83 -29.55
C SER A 720 -30.13 -11.57 -29.44
N THR A 721 -29.40 -11.24 -30.49
CA THR A 721 -28.65 -9.97 -30.59
C THR A 721 -29.56 -8.74 -30.42
N ALA A 722 -30.86 -8.85 -30.71
CA ALA A 722 -31.82 -7.77 -30.49
C ALA A 722 -32.26 -7.64 -29.03
N THR A 723 -32.43 -8.75 -28.30
CA THR A 723 -32.96 -8.74 -26.92
C THR A 723 -31.87 -8.65 -25.86
N PHE A 724 -30.69 -9.19 -26.13
CA PHE A 724 -29.52 -9.14 -25.25
C PHE A 724 -28.25 -8.98 -26.09
N PRO A 725 -27.92 -7.78 -26.57
CA PRO A 725 -26.86 -7.56 -27.55
C PRO A 725 -25.44 -7.79 -27.01
N ARG A 726 -25.23 -7.65 -25.69
CA ARG A 726 -23.91 -7.70 -25.04
C ARG A 726 -24.02 -8.22 -23.62
N LEU A 727 -22.90 -8.72 -23.09
CA LEU A 727 -22.78 -9.06 -21.67
C LEU A 727 -22.98 -7.81 -20.80
N LEU A 728 -23.64 -8.00 -19.65
CA LEU A 728 -23.91 -6.95 -18.67
C LEU A 728 -23.30 -7.34 -17.33
N THR A 729 -22.92 -6.36 -16.51
CA THR A 729 -22.43 -6.66 -15.16
C THR A 729 -23.55 -7.23 -14.28
N LEU A 730 -23.22 -7.98 -13.22
CA LEU A 730 -24.23 -8.46 -12.26
C LEU A 730 -25.16 -7.34 -11.76
N GLN A 731 -24.61 -6.14 -11.51
CA GLN A 731 -25.39 -4.97 -11.10
C GLN A 731 -26.46 -4.61 -12.14
N GLN A 732 -26.08 -4.56 -13.42
CA GLN A 732 -27.00 -4.27 -14.52
C GLN A 732 -27.99 -5.41 -14.74
N MET A 733 -27.57 -6.67 -14.58
CA MET A 733 -28.43 -7.84 -14.66
C MET A 733 -29.52 -7.81 -13.58
N LYS A 734 -29.19 -7.46 -12.34
CA LYS A 734 -30.17 -7.31 -11.25
C LYS A 734 -31.24 -6.25 -11.56
N ILE A 735 -30.86 -5.16 -12.24
CA ILE A 735 -31.80 -4.08 -12.59
C ILE A 735 -32.64 -4.44 -13.82
N LYS A 736 -32.01 -4.93 -14.89
CA LYS A 736 -32.67 -5.09 -16.21
C LYS A 736 -33.31 -6.46 -16.41
N PHE A 737 -32.73 -7.50 -15.81
CA PHE A 737 -33.14 -8.89 -15.99
C PHE A 737 -33.15 -9.68 -14.66
N PRO A 738 -33.84 -9.19 -13.61
CA PRO A 738 -33.81 -9.85 -12.30
C PRO A 738 -34.27 -11.32 -12.34
N GLY A 739 -35.24 -11.65 -13.20
CA GLY A 739 -35.75 -13.02 -13.36
C GLY A 739 -34.76 -14.03 -13.96
N TRP A 740 -33.71 -13.54 -14.63
CA TRP A 740 -32.68 -14.40 -15.22
C TRP A 740 -31.71 -14.94 -14.18
N LEU A 741 -31.63 -14.29 -13.01
CA LEU A 741 -30.71 -14.64 -11.95
C LEU A 741 -31.31 -15.72 -11.03
N LYS A 742 -30.46 -16.65 -10.60
CA LYS A 742 -30.79 -17.65 -9.59
C LYS A 742 -29.60 -17.83 -8.65
N GLU A 743 -29.84 -17.75 -7.35
CA GLU A 743 -28.81 -18.05 -6.35
C GLU A 743 -28.80 -19.54 -6.01
N GLU A 744 -27.60 -20.11 -5.92
CA GLU A 744 -27.39 -21.50 -5.50
C GLU A 744 -26.22 -21.59 -4.53
N ASN A 745 -26.37 -22.42 -3.50
CA ASN A 745 -25.30 -22.75 -2.56
C ASN A 745 -24.50 -23.95 -3.08
N ILE A 746 -23.20 -23.72 -3.31
CA ILE A 746 -22.26 -24.71 -3.84
C ILE A 746 -21.46 -25.29 -2.69
N GLN A 747 -21.59 -26.61 -2.49
CA GLN A 747 -20.98 -27.35 -1.39
C GLN A 747 -19.76 -28.12 -1.89
N MET A 748 -18.68 -28.11 -1.10
CA MET A 748 -17.41 -28.76 -1.42
C MET A 748 -17.57 -30.28 -1.59
N ASP A 749 -18.28 -30.95 -0.68
CA ASP A 749 -18.52 -32.40 -0.78
C ASP A 749 -19.25 -32.76 -2.08
N LYS A 750 -20.34 -32.04 -2.39
CA LYS A 750 -21.09 -32.24 -3.62
C LYS A 750 -20.27 -31.90 -4.87
N ALA A 751 -19.41 -30.88 -4.82
CA ALA A 751 -18.50 -30.54 -5.90
C ALA A 751 -17.46 -31.65 -6.13
N CYS A 752 -16.84 -32.19 -5.07
CA CYS A 752 -15.88 -33.30 -5.16
C CYS A 752 -16.51 -34.55 -5.78
N ARG A 753 -17.80 -34.80 -5.54
CA ARG A 753 -18.55 -35.93 -6.10
C ARG A 753 -19.10 -35.67 -7.51
N GLY A 754 -18.79 -34.51 -8.12
CA GLY A 754 -19.30 -34.14 -9.44
C GLY A 754 -20.82 -33.87 -9.47
N GLY A 755 -21.45 -33.59 -8.32
CA GLY A 755 -22.90 -33.44 -8.20
C GLY A 755 -23.50 -32.20 -8.88
N TYR A 756 -22.68 -31.38 -9.53
CA TYR A 756 -23.11 -30.21 -10.30
C TYR A 756 -22.85 -30.34 -11.81
N LYS A 757 -22.09 -31.35 -12.27
CA LYS A 757 -21.62 -31.48 -13.66
C LYS A 757 -22.75 -31.55 -14.68
N GLU A 758 -23.89 -32.14 -14.31
CA GLU A 758 -25.04 -32.34 -15.20
C GLU A 758 -26.03 -31.17 -15.23
N ARG A 759 -25.79 -30.09 -14.48
CA ARG A 759 -26.74 -28.99 -14.33
C ARG A 759 -26.13 -27.60 -14.48
N ILE A 760 -24.91 -27.42 -13.98
CA ILE A 760 -24.21 -26.13 -13.91
C ILE A 760 -23.08 -26.12 -14.93
N LEU A 761 -22.99 -25.02 -15.67
CA LEU A 761 -21.86 -24.69 -16.54
C LEU A 761 -21.09 -23.50 -15.95
N ALA A 762 -19.80 -23.67 -15.67
CA ALA A 762 -18.88 -22.57 -15.39
C ALA A 762 -18.11 -22.21 -16.66
N VAL A 763 -18.01 -20.92 -16.97
CA VAL A 763 -17.31 -20.42 -18.17
C VAL A 763 -15.94 -19.89 -17.78
N SER A 764 -14.89 -20.49 -18.31
CA SER A 764 -13.52 -19.98 -18.19
C SER A 764 -13.14 -19.23 -19.45
N HIS A 765 -12.80 -17.95 -19.31
CA HIS A 765 -12.57 -17.04 -20.42
C HIS A 765 -11.58 -15.93 -20.05
N ARG A 766 -11.09 -15.22 -21.06
CA ARG A 766 -10.22 -14.06 -20.89
C ARG A 766 -11.05 -12.78 -20.95
N TRP A 767 -10.75 -11.83 -20.07
CA TRP A 767 -11.21 -10.46 -20.24
C TRP A 767 -10.39 -9.79 -21.35
N GLU A 768 -11.05 -9.34 -22.41
CA GLU A 768 -10.37 -8.65 -23.53
C GLU A 768 -9.98 -7.21 -23.17
N ASP A 769 -10.77 -6.54 -22.34
CA ASP A 769 -10.53 -5.20 -21.82
C ASP A 769 -10.77 -5.16 -20.29
N PRO A 770 -10.13 -4.26 -19.51
CA PRO A 770 -10.35 -4.15 -18.07
C PRO A 770 -11.78 -3.79 -17.64
N ASP A 771 -12.53 -3.07 -18.48
CA ASP A 771 -13.88 -2.59 -18.16
C ASP A 771 -14.98 -3.38 -18.88
N ASP A 772 -14.66 -4.05 -20.00
CA ASP A 772 -15.57 -4.93 -20.74
C ASP A 772 -14.88 -6.26 -21.13
N CYS A 773 -15.41 -7.38 -20.65
CA CYS A 773 -14.81 -8.69 -20.91
C CYS A 773 -15.03 -9.20 -22.35
N ASP A 774 -16.08 -8.73 -23.05
CA ASP A 774 -16.47 -9.18 -24.40
C ASP A 774 -16.92 -8.00 -25.28
N PRO A 775 -16.04 -7.04 -25.58
CA PRO A 775 -16.40 -5.83 -26.32
C PRO A 775 -16.86 -6.11 -27.75
N LYS A 776 -16.53 -7.29 -28.30
CA LYS A 776 -16.88 -7.72 -29.66
C LYS A 776 -18.09 -8.66 -29.71
N GLY A 777 -18.60 -9.12 -28.57
CA GLY A 777 -19.73 -10.05 -28.48
C GLY A 777 -19.40 -11.51 -28.87
N VAL A 778 -18.13 -11.83 -29.12
CA VAL A 778 -17.69 -13.14 -29.62
C VAL A 778 -17.90 -14.23 -28.55
N GLN A 779 -17.66 -13.89 -27.27
CA GLN A 779 -17.78 -14.83 -26.16
C GLN A 779 -19.25 -15.15 -25.88
N LEU A 780 -20.12 -14.14 -25.92
CA LEU A 780 -21.57 -14.32 -25.77
C LEU A 780 -22.16 -15.20 -26.88
N ASP A 781 -21.74 -15.00 -28.13
CA ASP A 781 -22.23 -15.81 -29.26
C ASP A 781 -21.75 -17.27 -29.14
N ALA A 782 -20.49 -17.49 -28.79
CA ALA A 782 -19.95 -18.83 -28.53
C ALA A 782 -20.69 -19.54 -27.38
N LEU A 783 -21.02 -18.80 -26.30
CA LEU A 783 -21.79 -19.33 -25.18
C LEU A 783 -23.19 -19.77 -25.62
N ARG A 784 -23.90 -18.94 -26.39
CA ARG A 784 -25.24 -19.26 -26.90
C ARG A 784 -25.23 -20.51 -27.76
N GLU A 785 -24.29 -20.60 -28.69
CA GLU A 785 -24.13 -21.77 -29.56
C GLU A 785 -23.87 -23.03 -28.74
N PHE A 786 -22.96 -22.95 -27.76
CA PHE A 786 -22.69 -24.07 -26.85
C PHE A 786 -23.95 -24.50 -26.08
N LEU A 787 -24.72 -23.56 -25.52
CA LEU A 787 -25.91 -23.89 -24.75
C LEU A 787 -27.04 -24.50 -25.58
N ARG A 788 -27.18 -24.12 -26.85
CA ARG A 788 -28.16 -24.73 -27.78
C ARG A 788 -27.86 -26.21 -28.03
N ASN A 789 -26.58 -26.57 -28.06
CA ASN A 789 -26.13 -27.95 -28.22
C ASN A 789 -26.14 -28.77 -26.92
N ASN A 790 -26.28 -28.11 -25.76
CA ASN A 790 -26.18 -28.73 -24.43
C ASN A 790 -27.39 -28.39 -23.55
N LEU A 791 -28.55 -28.95 -23.89
CA LEU A 791 -29.84 -28.63 -23.25
C LEU A 791 -29.94 -29.03 -21.76
N TYR A 792 -29.14 -30.01 -21.33
CA TYR A 792 -29.10 -30.48 -19.93
C TYR A 792 -28.60 -29.40 -18.95
N ILE A 793 -27.85 -28.42 -19.45
CA ILE A 793 -27.37 -27.28 -18.65
C ILE A 793 -28.55 -26.37 -18.36
N THR A 794 -28.80 -26.10 -17.08
CA THR A 794 -29.89 -25.22 -16.63
C THR A 794 -29.38 -23.93 -16.00
N LEU A 795 -28.14 -23.90 -15.51
CA LEU A 795 -27.52 -22.74 -14.88
C LEU A 795 -26.13 -22.48 -15.46
N VAL A 796 -25.83 -21.20 -15.69
CA VAL A 796 -24.54 -20.73 -16.21
C VAL A 796 -23.91 -19.78 -15.20
N PHE A 797 -22.66 -20.05 -14.87
CA PHE A 797 -21.80 -19.14 -14.14
C PHE A 797 -20.84 -18.50 -15.13
N PHE A 798 -20.93 -17.17 -15.24
CA PHE A 798 -20.04 -16.33 -16.01
C PHE A 798 -19.66 -15.16 -15.11
N ASP A 799 -18.40 -15.06 -14.69
CA ASP A 799 -17.94 -14.18 -13.60
C ASP A 799 -18.47 -12.73 -13.72
N PHE A 800 -18.46 -12.16 -14.92
CA PHE A 800 -18.88 -10.80 -15.24
C PHE A 800 -20.38 -10.56 -14.95
N MET A 801 -21.22 -11.55 -15.25
CA MET A 801 -22.68 -11.52 -15.03
C MET A 801 -23.08 -12.03 -13.65
N CYS A 802 -22.21 -12.80 -12.99
CA CYS A 802 -22.53 -13.59 -11.79
C CYS A 802 -21.87 -13.06 -10.51
N MET A 803 -20.89 -12.15 -10.62
CA MET A 803 -20.20 -11.52 -9.50
C MET A 803 -20.21 -9.99 -9.66
N TYR A 804 -20.13 -9.26 -8.54
CA TYR A 804 -20.09 -7.79 -8.56
C TYR A 804 -18.80 -7.26 -9.18
N GLN A 805 -18.92 -6.36 -10.17
CA GLN A 805 -17.82 -5.80 -10.94
C GLN A 805 -17.55 -4.30 -10.65
N GLY A 806 -16.40 -3.79 -11.06
CA GLY A 806 -16.08 -2.35 -11.02
C GLY A 806 -15.53 -1.80 -9.70
N SER A 807 -15.00 -0.58 -9.73
CA SER A 807 -14.46 0.14 -8.55
C SER A 807 -15.55 0.77 -7.67
N ASN A 808 -16.72 1.03 -8.24
CA ASN A 808 -17.90 1.63 -7.59
C ASN A 808 -18.72 0.64 -6.75
N LYS A 809 -18.19 -0.56 -6.47
CA LYS A 809 -18.84 -1.53 -5.59
C LYS A 809 -19.12 -0.92 -4.21
N THR A 810 -20.36 -1.05 -3.75
CA THR A 810 -20.67 -0.73 -2.35
C THR A 810 -19.89 -1.67 -1.43
N PRO A 811 -19.57 -1.28 -0.19
CA PRO A 811 -18.96 -2.17 0.80
C PRO A 811 -19.66 -3.54 0.95
N GLY A 812 -20.99 -3.61 0.92
CA GLY A 812 -21.72 -4.89 0.92
C GLY A 812 -21.46 -5.75 -0.33
N GLN A 813 -21.33 -5.12 -1.50
CA GLN A 813 -20.94 -5.80 -2.74
C GLN A 813 -19.48 -6.27 -2.70
N LYS A 814 -18.57 -5.46 -2.14
CA LYS A 814 -17.17 -5.84 -1.91
C LYS A 814 -17.06 -7.03 -0.96
N ALA A 815 -17.85 -7.04 0.11
CA ALA A 815 -17.93 -8.15 1.05
C ALA A 815 -18.40 -9.44 0.37
N THR A 816 -19.48 -9.37 -0.40
CA THR A 816 -20.01 -10.51 -1.16
C THR A 816 -18.97 -11.06 -2.14
N PHE A 817 -18.35 -10.17 -2.90
CA PHE A 817 -17.27 -10.53 -3.83
C PHE A 817 -16.07 -11.19 -3.11
N GLY A 818 -15.69 -10.65 -1.95
CA GLY A 818 -14.60 -11.18 -1.12
C GLY A 818 -14.87 -12.58 -0.54
N VAL A 819 -16.13 -12.98 -0.39
CA VAL A 819 -16.52 -14.35 -0.01
C VAL A 819 -16.50 -15.30 -1.20
N GLN A 820 -16.97 -14.82 -2.36
CA GLN A 820 -17.11 -15.62 -3.57
C GLN A 820 -15.77 -15.92 -4.23
N LEU A 821 -14.90 -14.92 -4.37
CA LEU A 821 -13.61 -15.04 -5.08
C LEU A 821 -12.73 -16.17 -4.53
N PRO A 822 -12.55 -16.35 -3.20
CA PRO A 822 -11.73 -17.43 -2.66
C PRO A 822 -12.34 -18.83 -2.80
N ASN A 823 -13.61 -18.93 -3.21
CA ASN A 823 -14.39 -20.17 -3.29
C ASN A 823 -14.80 -20.52 -4.73
N ILE A 824 -14.40 -19.72 -5.73
CA ILE A 824 -14.72 -19.94 -7.13
C ILE A 824 -14.16 -21.28 -7.65
N ASN A 825 -13.09 -21.78 -7.02
CA ASN A 825 -12.51 -23.09 -7.28
C ASN A 825 -13.51 -24.25 -7.12
N LEU A 826 -14.54 -24.10 -6.27
CA LEU A 826 -15.59 -25.11 -6.10
C LEU A 826 -16.39 -25.32 -7.39
N LEU A 827 -16.63 -24.24 -8.15
CA LEU A 827 -17.36 -24.29 -9.41
C LEU A 827 -16.55 -25.05 -10.46
N TYR A 828 -15.29 -24.65 -10.66
CA TYR A 828 -14.43 -25.27 -11.65
C TYR A 828 -14.00 -26.69 -11.28
N LEU A 829 -14.10 -27.10 -10.01
CA LEU A 829 -13.90 -28.47 -9.55
C LEU A 829 -15.16 -29.37 -9.70
N GLY A 830 -16.36 -28.82 -9.57
CA GLY A 830 -17.59 -29.63 -9.47
C GLY A 830 -18.58 -29.53 -10.64
N ALA A 831 -18.52 -28.48 -11.46
CA ALA A 831 -19.47 -28.21 -12.54
C ALA A 831 -18.95 -28.69 -13.91
N SER A 832 -19.77 -28.60 -14.96
CA SER A 832 -19.23 -28.64 -16.33
C SER A 832 -18.49 -27.34 -16.62
N VAL A 833 -17.39 -27.37 -17.37
CA VAL A 833 -16.60 -26.17 -17.67
C VAL A 833 -16.52 -25.94 -19.17
N LEU A 834 -16.92 -24.75 -19.64
CA LEU A 834 -16.66 -24.29 -21.00
C LEU A 834 -15.42 -23.40 -20.98
N ILE A 835 -14.35 -23.85 -21.64
CA ILE A 835 -13.12 -23.08 -21.84
C ILE A 835 -13.20 -22.37 -23.18
N MET A 836 -13.25 -21.04 -23.14
CA MET A 836 -13.17 -20.18 -24.32
C MET A 836 -11.71 -19.82 -24.58
N LEU A 837 -11.07 -20.60 -25.47
CA LEU A 837 -9.64 -20.55 -25.71
C LEU A 837 -9.30 -19.50 -26.76
N ASP A 838 -8.54 -18.48 -26.35
CA ASP A 838 -7.90 -17.52 -27.24
C ASP A 838 -6.36 -17.62 -27.23
N SER A 839 -5.69 -16.85 -28.09
CA SER A 839 -4.22 -16.89 -28.25
C SER A 839 -3.43 -16.45 -27.00
N GLU A 840 -4.03 -15.70 -26.08
CA GLU A 840 -3.37 -15.23 -24.85
C GLU A 840 -3.90 -15.90 -23.57
N TYR A 841 -4.81 -16.85 -23.69
CA TYR A 841 -5.43 -17.55 -22.57
C TYR A 841 -4.40 -18.14 -21.60
N THR A 842 -3.31 -18.72 -22.11
CA THR A 842 -2.23 -19.31 -21.30
C THR A 842 -1.26 -18.29 -20.70
N PHE A 843 -1.46 -16.97 -20.90
CA PHE A 843 -0.68 -15.93 -20.22
C PHE A 843 -1.38 -15.34 -19.01
N ARG A 844 -2.64 -15.72 -18.74
CA ARG A 844 -3.40 -15.22 -17.60
C ARG A 844 -3.48 -16.28 -16.50
N PHE A 845 -3.51 -15.85 -15.25
CA PHE A 845 -3.57 -16.75 -14.08
C PHE A 845 -4.92 -17.47 -13.97
N TRP A 846 -6.03 -16.72 -13.96
CA TRP A 846 -7.37 -17.28 -13.71
C TRP A 846 -7.75 -18.31 -14.76
N THR A 847 -7.59 -17.99 -16.04
CA THR A 847 -7.81 -18.91 -17.15
C THR A 847 -7.06 -20.23 -16.97
N GLN A 848 -5.78 -20.18 -16.62
CA GLN A 848 -4.97 -21.37 -16.40
C GLN A 848 -5.36 -22.16 -15.15
N PHE A 849 -5.67 -21.46 -14.05
CA PHE A 849 -6.10 -22.08 -12.80
C PHE A 849 -7.44 -22.80 -12.96
N GLU A 850 -8.39 -22.17 -13.64
CA GLU A 850 -9.71 -22.72 -13.97
C GLU A 850 -9.61 -23.92 -14.91
N ALA A 851 -8.77 -23.82 -15.95
CA ALA A 851 -8.49 -24.93 -16.85
C ALA A 851 -7.89 -26.12 -16.09
N TRP A 852 -6.88 -25.90 -15.25
CA TRP A 852 -6.30 -26.95 -14.42
C TRP A 852 -7.35 -27.65 -13.56
N LEU A 853 -8.15 -26.89 -12.80
CA LEU A 853 -9.21 -27.44 -11.94
C LEU A 853 -10.24 -28.25 -12.73
N SER A 854 -10.63 -27.78 -13.92
CA SER A 854 -11.59 -28.48 -14.79
C SER A 854 -11.11 -29.86 -15.24
N MET A 855 -9.79 -30.06 -15.28
CA MET A 855 -9.12 -31.30 -15.67
C MET A 855 -8.76 -32.19 -14.48
N GLN A 856 -9.12 -31.80 -13.25
CA GLN A 856 -8.94 -32.62 -12.05
C GLN A 856 -10.24 -33.34 -11.63
N HIS A 857 -10.03 -34.47 -10.98
CA HIS A 857 -11.00 -35.31 -10.29
C HIS A 857 -10.59 -35.47 -8.82
N ALA A 858 -11.57 -35.46 -7.92
CA ALA A 858 -11.35 -35.54 -6.48
C ALA A 858 -11.34 -37.01 -6.00
N THR A 859 -10.28 -37.41 -5.31
CA THR A 859 -10.12 -38.79 -4.79
C THR A 859 -9.64 -38.79 -3.33
N GLU A 860 -9.63 -39.97 -2.71
CA GLU A 860 -8.99 -40.19 -1.40
C GLU A 860 -7.49 -39.84 -1.42
N GLY A 861 -6.87 -39.91 -2.60
CA GLY A 861 -5.47 -39.52 -2.86
C GLY A 861 -5.28 -38.04 -3.17
N GLY A 862 -6.34 -37.23 -3.23
CA GLY A 862 -6.31 -35.80 -3.57
C GLY A 862 -6.85 -35.49 -4.96
N LEU A 863 -6.40 -34.38 -5.53
CA LEU A 863 -6.70 -33.97 -6.90
C LEU A 863 -5.81 -34.77 -7.86
N VAL A 864 -6.45 -35.59 -8.69
CA VAL A 864 -5.81 -36.37 -9.74
C VAL A 864 -6.40 -36.00 -11.08
N SER A 865 -5.69 -36.25 -12.17
CA SER A 865 -6.19 -35.92 -13.50
C SER A 865 -7.41 -36.77 -13.88
N VAL A 866 -8.38 -36.13 -14.53
CA VAL A 866 -9.64 -36.77 -14.91
C VAL A 866 -9.41 -37.78 -16.04
N SER A 867 -10.13 -38.90 -16.00
CA SER A 867 -10.18 -39.86 -17.10
C SER A 867 -10.90 -39.24 -18.31
N GLU A 868 -10.72 -39.81 -19.51
CA GLU A 868 -11.48 -39.35 -20.68
C GLU A 868 -12.99 -39.57 -20.52
N GLU A 869 -13.39 -40.64 -19.82
CA GLU A 869 -14.79 -41.00 -19.59
C GLU A 869 -15.49 -40.03 -18.63
N ASP A 870 -14.77 -39.49 -17.65
CA ASP A 870 -15.29 -38.54 -16.66
C ASP A 870 -15.03 -37.07 -17.04
N ARG A 871 -14.60 -36.83 -18.28
CA ARG A 871 -14.27 -35.49 -18.77
C ARG A 871 -15.48 -34.55 -18.65
N ARG A 872 -15.27 -33.44 -17.96
CA ARG A 872 -16.31 -32.43 -17.68
C ARG A 872 -15.98 -31.04 -18.20
N TYR A 873 -14.99 -30.93 -19.09
CA TYR A 873 -14.64 -29.69 -19.76
C TYR A 873 -14.85 -29.79 -21.27
N SER A 874 -15.19 -28.66 -21.88
CA SER A 874 -15.34 -28.47 -23.33
C SER A 874 -14.51 -27.26 -23.74
N ILE A 875 -13.74 -27.36 -24.84
CA ILE A 875 -12.87 -26.27 -25.31
C ILE A 875 -13.39 -25.74 -26.64
N VAL A 876 -13.70 -24.45 -26.68
CA VAL A 876 -14.08 -23.72 -27.90
C VAL A 876 -13.00 -22.70 -28.20
N CYS A 877 -12.39 -22.78 -29.38
CA CYS A 877 -11.44 -21.77 -29.83
C CYS A 877 -12.20 -20.54 -30.35
N ILE A 878 -11.86 -19.37 -29.82
CA ILE A 878 -12.43 -18.09 -30.23
C ILE A 878 -11.35 -17.19 -30.84
N ASN A 879 -11.76 -16.06 -31.45
CA ASN A 879 -10.84 -15.04 -31.97
C ASN A 879 -9.77 -15.59 -32.95
N ARG A 880 -10.15 -16.55 -33.81
CA ARG A 880 -9.29 -17.21 -34.82
C ARG A 880 -8.13 -18.02 -34.22
N THR A 881 -8.26 -18.47 -32.98
CA THR A 881 -7.28 -19.35 -32.35
C THR A 881 -7.32 -20.74 -33.02
N PRO A 882 -6.18 -21.30 -33.43
CA PRO A 882 -6.16 -22.60 -34.10
C PRO A 882 -6.49 -23.73 -33.12
N ASP A 883 -7.10 -24.80 -33.62
CA ASP A 883 -7.44 -25.97 -32.81
C ASP A 883 -6.20 -26.60 -32.15
N SER A 884 -5.02 -26.51 -32.77
CA SER A 884 -3.74 -27.01 -32.22
C SER A 884 -3.43 -26.51 -30.80
N LYS A 885 -3.98 -25.35 -30.42
CA LYS A 885 -3.82 -24.77 -29.07
C LYS A 885 -4.63 -25.54 -28.02
N LYS A 886 -5.69 -26.24 -28.41
CA LYS A 886 -6.49 -27.09 -27.52
C LYS A 886 -5.62 -28.24 -27.01
N GLU A 887 -4.91 -28.93 -27.89
CA GLU A 887 -4.02 -30.04 -27.51
C GLU A 887 -2.86 -29.55 -26.65
N GLU A 888 -2.30 -28.37 -26.93
CA GLU A 888 -1.27 -27.75 -26.07
C GLU A 888 -1.79 -27.50 -24.64
N LEU A 889 -3.00 -26.94 -24.50
CA LEU A 889 -3.61 -26.66 -23.19
C LEU A 889 -3.88 -27.95 -22.41
N VAL A 890 -4.47 -28.96 -23.07
CA VAL A 890 -4.75 -30.27 -22.47
C VAL A 890 -3.46 -30.94 -22.02
N LYS A 891 -2.42 -30.93 -22.87
CA LYS A 891 -1.10 -31.50 -22.54
C LYS A 891 -0.45 -30.81 -21.34
N LEU A 892 -0.67 -29.51 -21.17
CA LEU A 892 -0.14 -28.75 -20.05
C LEU A 892 -0.77 -29.20 -18.72
N TRP A 893 -2.09 -29.43 -18.69
CA TRP A 893 -2.86 -29.55 -17.44
C TRP A 893 -3.37 -30.96 -17.10
N SER A 894 -3.56 -31.86 -18.08
CA SER A 894 -4.18 -33.19 -17.88
C SER A 894 -3.29 -34.25 -17.20
N ASN A 895 -2.06 -33.91 -16.81
CA ASN A 895 -1.20 -34.74 -15.97
C ASN A 895 -0.39 -33.86 -15.00
N CYS A 896 -1.00 -32.75 -14.58
CA CYS A 896 -0.37 -31.76 -13.72
C CYS A 896 -0.92 -31.90 -12.31
N ASP A 897 -0.13 -32.45 -11.39
CA ASP A 897 -0.47 -32.49 -9.98
C ASP A 897 -0.52 -31.07 -9.37
N ALA A 898 -1.06 -30.98 -8.15
CA ALA A 898 -1.25 -29.71 -7.45
C ALA A 898 0.07 -28.93 -7.20
N ASN A 899 1.18 -29.61 -6.92
CA ASN A 899 2.46 -28.95 -6.66
C ASN A 899 3.04 -28.39 -7.96
N LYS A 900 3.03 -29.18 -9.03
CA LYS A 900 3.48 -28.74 -10.35
C LYS A 900 2.61 -27.61 -10.88
N ALA A 901 1.30 -27.67 -10.66
CA ALA A 901 0.38 -26.61 -11.06
C ALA A 901 0.67 -25.29 -10.35
N ARG A 902 0.91 -25.36 -9.04
CA ARG A 902 1.35 -24.22 -8.23
C ARG A 902 2.62 -23.58 -8.79
N ASP A 903 3.64 -24.38 -9.08
CA ASP A 903 4.93 -23.88 -9.57
C ASP A 903 4.80 -23.23 -10.96
N ILE A 904 4.00 -23.80 -11.87
CA ILE A 904 3.69 -23.20 -13.18
C ILE A 904 2.95 -21.86 -13.01
N LEU A 905 1.89 -21.85 -12.18
CA LEU A 905 1.08 -20.67 -11.96
C LEU A 905 1.85 -19.55 -11.26
N MET A 906 2.82 -19.87 -10.39
CA MET A 906 3.71 -18.88 -9.76
C MET A 906 4.62 -18.17 -10.76
N GLY A 907 4.91 -18.76 -11.92
CA GLY A 907 5.86 -18.24 -12.89
C GLY A 907 5.61 -16.78 -13.31
N GLU A 908 6.69 -16.03 -13.54
CA GLU A 908 6.65 -14.61 -13.92
C GLU A 908 5.92 -14.33 -15.25
N ARG A 909 5.87 -15.33 -16.13
CA ARG A 909 5.16 -15.24 -17.42
C ARG A 909 3.64 -15.25 -17.29
N VAL A 910 3.11 -15.66 -16.13
CA VAL A 910 1.68 -15.71 -15.84
C VAL A 910 1.23 -14.37 -15.25
N LYS A 911 0.54 -13.58 -16.08
CA LYS A 911 0.06 -12.24 -15.78
C LYS A 911 -1.27 -12.27 -15.00
N VAL A 912 -1.48 -11.25 -14.18
CA VAL A 912 -2.74 -10.97 -13.48
C VAL A 912 -3.07 -9.50 -13.53
N THR A 913 -4.36 -9.19 -13.53
CA THR A 913 -4.85 -7.82 -13.37
C THR A 913 -4.69 -7.36 -11.92
N ASN A 914 -4.79 -8.29 -10.96
CA ASN A 914 -4.57 -8.05 -9.55
C ASN A 914 -3.59 -9.10 -8.97
N GLN A 915 -2.41 -8.66 -8.52
CA GLN A 915 -1.38 -9.54 -7.99
C GLN A 915 -1.81 -10.30 -6.73
N SER A 916 -2.68 -9.69 -5.90
CA SER A 916 -3.19 -10.33 -4.69
C SER A 916 -4.01 -11.59 -4.97
N ASP A 917 -4.72 -11.65 -6.11
CA ASP A 917 -5.50 -12.83 -6.51
C ASP A 917 -4.60 -14.05 -6.72
N LYS A 918 -3.48 -13.84 -7.43
CA LYS A 918 -2.47 -14.87 -7.68
C LYS A 918 -1.92 -15.41 -6.36
N GLU A 919 -1.55 -14.52 -5.45
CA GLU A 919 -0.99 -14.90 -4.16
C GLU A 919 -1.99 -15.69 -3.30
N VAL A 920 -3.23 -15.21 -3.17
CA VAL A 920 -4.27 -15.88 -2.37
C VAL A 920 -4.57 -17.28 -2.90
N GLN A 921 -4.74 -17.42 -4.22
CA GLN A 921 -5.19 -18.68 -4.81
C GLN A 921 -4.06 -19.72 -4.90
N VAL A 922 -2.83 -19.29 -5.17
CA VAL A 922 -1.68 -20.21 -5.24
C VAL A 922 -1.41 -20.88 -3.89
N HIS A 923 -1.50 -20.15 -2.78
CA HIS A 923 -1.39 -20.75 -1.43
C HIS A 923 -2.50 -21.76 -1.15
N LYS A 924 -3.68 -21.57 -1.74
CA LYS A 924 -4.82 -22.48 -1.58
C LYS A 924 -4.68 -23.78 -2.36
N ILE A 925 -3.85 -23.89 -3.40
CA ILE A 925 -3.75 -25.11 -4.22
C ILE A 925 -3.39 -26.34 -3.37
N ALA A 926 -2.35 -26.23 -2.53
CA ALA A 926 -1.93 -27.31 -1.64
C ALA A 926 -2.97 -27.61 -0.55
N SER A 927 -3.61 -26.57 0.00
CA SER A 927 -4.69 -26.73 0.97
C SER A 927 -5.92 -27.41 0.35
N LEU A 928 -6.28 -27.08 -0.89
CA LEU A 928 -7.40 -27.65 -1.63
C LEU A 928 -7.20 -29.14 -1.90
N ASP A 929 -6.02 -29.53 -2.37
CA ASP A 929 -5.67 -30.94 -2.59
C ASP A 929 -5.82 -31.77 -1.31
N TRP A 930 -5.33 -31.25 -0.18
CA TRP A 930 -5.47 -31.90 1.11
C TRP A 930 -6.93 -31.94 1.60
N ARG A 931 -7.69 -30.85 1.43
CA ARG A 931 -9.12 -30.80 1.80
C ARG A 931 -9.93 -31.85 1.05
N VAL A 932 -9.65 -32.04 -0.23
CA VAL A 932 -10.27 -33.09 -1.05
C VAL A 932 -10.04 -34.46 -0.43
N LYS A 933 -8.80 -34.79 -0.02
CA LYS A 933 -8.48 -36.06 0.65
C LYS A 933 -9.37 -36.30 1.88
N CYS A 934 -9.51 -35.29 2.73
CA CYS A 934 -10.30 -35.39 3.95
C CYS A 934 -11.80 -35.59 3.67
N VAL A 935 -12.37 -34.81 2.76
CA VAL A 935 -13.80 -34.86 2.43
C VAL A 935 -14.18 -36.18 1.79
N VAL A 936 -13.34 -36.70 0.86
CA VAL A 936 -13.61 -37.97 0.19
C VAL A 936 -13.41 -39.16 1.14
N SER A 937 -12.37 -39.14 1.98
CA SER A 937 -12.06 -40.27 2.90
C SER A 937 -13.04 -40.39 4.09
N GLY A 938 -13.66 -39.29 4.54
CA GLY A 938 -14.54 -39.28 5.72
C GLY A 938 -15.84 -40.08 5.59
N HIS A 939 -16.19 -40.54 4.38
CA HIS A 939 -17.48 -41.19 4.11
C HIS A 939 -17.49 -42.71 4.26
N GLN A 940 -16.34 -43.40 4.27
CA GLN A 940 -16.31 -44.86 4.46
C GLN A 940 -16.63 -45.32 5.90
N GLY A 941 -16.67 -44.40 6.88
CA GLY A 941 -17.00 -44.71 8.28
C GLY A 941 -18.47 -44.61 8.66
N ALA A 942 -19.34 -44.06 7.81
CA ALA A 942 -20.77 -43.82 8.12
C ALA A 942 -21.74 -44.76 7.41
N GLY A 943 -21.24 -45.67 6.55
CA GLY A 943 -22.03 -46.65 5.79
C GLY A 943 -22.15 -48.03 6.44
N GLY A 944 -21.81 -48.17 7.72
CA GLY A 944 -22.01 -49.41 8.48
C GLY A 944 -23.39 -49.43 9.11
N THR A 945 -24.35 -50.03 8.42
CA THR A 945 -25.68 -50.42 8.92
C THR A 945 -25.59 -50.95 10.35
N LEU A 946 -26.13 -50.19 11.32
CA LEU A 946 -26.59 -50.73 12.61
C LEU A 946 -27.80 -51.62 12.31
N GLY A 947 -27.52 -52.88 11.99
CA GLY A 947 -28.51 -53.94 12.03
C GLY A 947 -28.90 -54.22 13.48
N ASN A 948 -30.19 -54.19 13.73
CA ASN A 948 -30.84 -54.58 14.98
C ASN A 948 -30.23 -55.84 15.63
N THR A 949 -29.82 -55.71 16.89
CA THR A 949 -30.22 -56.61 18.00
C THR A 949 -30.07 -55.86 19.31
#